data_AF-A0A955EEL3-F1
#
_entry.id   AF-A0A955EEL3-F1
#
_cell.length_a   1.000
_cell.length_b   1.000
_cell.length_c   1.000
_cell.angle_alpha   90.00
_cell.angle_beta   90.00
_cell.angle_gamma   90.00
#
_symmetry.space_group_name_H-M   'P 1'
#
loop_
_entity.id
_entity.type
_entity.pdbx_description
1 polymer ?
#
loop_
_entity_poly.entity_id
_entity_poly.type
_entity_poly.pdbx_seq_one_letter_code
_entity_poly.pdbx_strand_id
1 'polypeptide(L)'
;MSDQNRFRCALIGTGSVLTQCGDELRGRGHEVLAVASPDPKVAAWARKAGIPHVPTFDGLREAAGATPDYLFSIVNDDVLPGEALLWPGRMAINYHDGPLPRYAGIHATSWALMAGETQHAVSWHVMTDRVDFGDVLAQEPFAITEADSAFTLNAKAYEAALASFRRLAGELESGSEVRTPQSEAERSFFGRHKRPGRAGVVQWSAGANDLLRQARALDFGPYDNPLCATRIWTGTRFLIAASAARTDTGPNALPGTILSVGPDWLRLSTGGDSDIRFTGLREVDGRAAELEESRFACARQLPEVDAADLEAIVALDASAHKWEKWWINRLSSLQPVQTPFISSLKSVKADPEAGVTVMDVVTPAGMAAPAQIAAFALYLARIGRTGRFDLPFHGGDQPCARTVAGKLFETHVPMRVDIDTGASFEAIRAAVASEMEALKKRPTYARDLAFRSTALRQISEVRTPHVWHAGIEFGDRSSGRAAIALVPSDTGCRLRFRSDVISGEQAAEIVAQFQEMLGAASSSPAAVGTTLNMLTGAERRRVLEDFCGESRDYERGVTLPELIARQVAARPNDGAVVFEGRTVSYAELDALSNRIAHRLRDAGVKPGVLVGVCLERSVELVASLVGVVKSGGAYVPLDPSYPAERLANMAEDAELTIVLTREHELGIIGGWDRGPIIRLDDGSLDGQPTTTPEPMAQESDPAYAIFTSGSTGRPKGAANAHTGIINRILWMQEYYQLAPGDRVLQKTPYSFDVSVWE
;
A
#
# COMPACT_ATOMS: atom_id res chain seq x y z
N MET A 1 -53.77 26.28 4.08
CA MET A 1 -53.89 25.03 3.30
C MET A 1 -53.58 23.91 4.27
N SER A 2 -54.47 22.93 4.35
CA SER A 2 -54.69 22.00 5.46
C SER A 2 -53.52 21.06 5.76
N ASP A 3 -53.32 20.82 7.05
CA ASP A 3 -52.37 19.88 7.70
C ASP A 3 -52.64 18.38 7.42
N GLN A 4 -53.39 18.05 6.35
CA GLN A 4 -54.03 16.72 6.21
C GLN A 4 -53.28 15.68 5.36
N ASN A 5 -52.22 16.02 4.62
CA ASN A 5 -51.55 15.06 3.71
C ASN A 5 -50.04 14.86 3.95
N ARG A 6 -49.51 15.25 5.12
CA ARG A 6 -48.08 15.02 5.44
C ARG A 6 -47.89 13.61 6.02
N PHE A 7 -46.96 12.84 5.46
CA PHE A 7 -46.53 11.56 6.00
C PHE A 7 -45.05 11.58 6.42
N ARG A 8 -44.66 10.58 7.22
CA ARG A 8 -43.29 10.32 7.65
C ARG A 8 -42.71 9.17 6.86
N CYS A 9 -41.43 9.24 6.50
CA CYS A 9 -40.77 8.19 5.74
C CYS A 9 -39.34 7.93 6.21
N ALA A 10 -38.85 6.71 5.95
CA ALA A 10 -37.44 6.36 6.06
C ALA A 10 -36.89 6.00 4.68
N LEU A 11 -35.61 6.26 4.45
CA LEU A 11 -34.94 5.98 3.18
C LEU A 11 -33.82 4.96 3.38
N ILE A 12 -33.61 4.07 2.41
CA ILE A 12 -32.47 3.14 2.38
C ILE A 12 -31.97 2.97 0.95
N GLY A 13 -30.65 2.93 0.77
CA GLY A 13 -30.01 2.69 -0.54
C GLY A 13 -28.88 3.66 -0.84
N THR A 14 -28.60 3.93 -2.11
CA THR A 14 -27.38 4.65 -2.52
C THR A 14 -27.60 5.63 -3.68
N GLY A 15 -26.60 6.47 -3.95
CA GLY A 15 -26.57 7.30 -5.16
C GLY A 15 -27.50 8.51 -5.15
N SER A 16 -27.50 9.22 -6.27
CA SER A 16 -28.18 10.52 -6.40
C SER A 16 -29.70 10.41 -6.50
N VAL A 17 -30.25 9.30 -7.01
CA VAL A 17 -31.71 9.07 -7.07
C VAL A 17 -32.29 9.16 -5.66
N LEU A 18 -31.69 8.47 -4.70
CA LEU A 18 -32.12 8.49 -3.30
C LEU A 18 -32.14 9.91 -2.74
N THR A 19 -31.04 10.65 -2.91
CA THR A 19 -30.93 12.02 -2.36
C THR A 19 -31.94 12.98 -2.99
N GLN A 20 -32.22 12.85 -4.30
CA GLN A 20 -33.19 13.70 -4.98
C GLN A 20 -34.64 13.33 -4.64
N CYS A 21 -34.95 12.05 -4.50
CA CYS A 21 -36.23 11.61 -3.95
C CYS A 21 -36.43 12.13 -2.52
N GLY A 22 -35.39 12.08 -1.68
CA GLY A 22 -35.42 12.65 -0.34
C GLY A 22 -35.65 14.16 -0.32
N ASP A 23 -34.99 14.91 -1.21
CA ASP A 23 -35.22 16.36 -1.34
C ASP A 23 -36.61 16.69 -1.90
N GLU A 24 -37.14 15.90 -2.84
CA GLU A 24 -38.51 16.03 -3.35
C GLU A 24 -39.54 15.84 -2.23
N LEU A 25 -39.39 14.79 -1.42
CA LEU A 25 -40.27 14.53 -0.27
C LEU A 25 -40.24 15.69 0.74
N ARG A 26 -39.04 16.18 1.07
CA ARG A 26 -38.86 17.32 2.00
C ARG A 26 -39.41 18.62 1.42
N GLY A 27 -39.22 18.84 0.11
CA GLY A 27 -39.76 20.00 -0.61
C GLY A 27 -41.29 20.05 -0.60
N ARG A 28 -41.94 18.89 -0.58
CA ARG A 28 -43.40 18.72 -0.41
C ARG A 28 -43.86 18.83 1.05
N GLY A 29 -42.93 18.93 1.99
CA GLY A 29 -43.20 19.04 3.42
C GLY A 29 -43.29 17.70 4.15
N HIS A 30 -42.96 16.56 3.53
CA HIS A 30 -42.89 15.28 4.24
C HIS A 30 -41.68 15.22 5.17
N GLU A 31 -41.78 14.41 6.22
CA GLU A 31 -40.72 14.23 7.19
C GLU A 31 -39.91 12.98 6.85
N VAL A 32 -38.61 13.16 6.58
CA VAL A 32 -37.66 12.05 6.43
C VAL A 32 -37.03 11.77 7.79
N LEU A 33 -37.47 10.70 8.45
CA LEU A 33 -37.08 10.36 9.82
C LEU A 33 -35.61 9.94 9.94
N ALA A 34 -35.12 9.14 8.99
CA ALA A 34 -33.73 8.69 8.93
C ALA A 34 -33.39 8.11 7.55
N VAL A 35 -32.09 7.96 7.29
CA VAL A 35 -31.56 7.32 6.08
C VAL A 35 -30.47 6.30 6.40
N ALA A 36 -30.54 5.12 5.77
CA ALA A 36 -29.50 4.11 5.81
C ALA A 36 -28.73 4.06 4.48
N SER A 37 -27.41 4.27 4.53
CA SER A 37 -26.57 4.18 3.34
C SER A 37 -25.08 3.99 3.66
N PRO A 38 -24.38 3.07 2.99
CA PRO A 38 -22.92 3.01 3.03
C PRO A 38 -22.25 4.05 2.12
N ASP A 39 -23.01 4.78 1.30
CA ASP A 39 -22.48 5.78 0.36
C ASP A 39 -22.07 7.08 1.09
N PRO A 40 -20.79 7.48 1.06
CA PRO A 40 -20.33 8.72 1.69
C PRO A 40 -21.05 9.98 1.18
N LYS A 41 -21.52 9.98 -0.09
CA LYS A 41 -22.26 11.11 -0.66
C LYS A 41 -23.65 11.23 -0.04
N VAL A 42 -24.33 10.11 0.20
CA VAL A 42 -25.63 10.09 0.90
C VAL A 42 -25.44 10.52 2.36
N ALA A 43 -24.39 10.05 3.03
CA ALA A 43 -24.06 10.48 4.39
C ALA A 43 -23.79 12.00 4.49
N ALA A 44 -23.13 12.58 3.50
CA ALA A 44 -22.92 14.03 3.41
C ALA A 44 -24.23 14.80 3.18
N TRP A 45 -25.09 14.31 2.28
CA TRP A 45 -26.42 14.88 2.04
C TRP A 45 -27.28 14.85 3.32
N ALA A 46 -27.34 13.71 4.00
CA ALA A 46 -28.12 13.52 5.22
C ALA A 46 -27.72 14.52 6.32
N ARG A 47 -26.41 14.68 6.56
CA ARG A 47 -25.87 15.68 7.50
C ARG A 47 -26.27 17.11 7.12
N LYS A 48 -26.18 17.46 5.84
CA LYS A 48 -26.58 18.79 5.34
C LYS A 48 -28.09 19.02 5.52
N ALA A 49 -28.88 17.97 5.35
CA ALA A 49 -30.34 17.99 5.45
C ALA A 49 -30.85 17.92 6.91
N GLY A 50 -30.00 17.63 7.89
CA GLY A 50 -30.38 17.41 9.29
C GLY A 50 -31.10 16.08 9.53
N ILE A 51 -30.84 15.07 8.68
CA ILE A 51 -31.48 13.74 8.74
C ILE A 51 -30.53 12.77 9.46
N PRO A 52 -30.99 12.01 10.47
CA PRO A 52 -30.22 10.92 11.07
C PRO A 52 -29.72 9.92 10.02
N HIS A 53 -28.43 9.58 10.07
CA HIS A 53 -27.77 8.68 9.12
C HIS A 53 -27.15 7.48 9.84
N VAL A 54 -27.31 6.31 9.24
CA VAL A 54 -26.68 5.05 9.65
C VAL A 54 -26.14 4.29 8.42
N PRO A 55 -25.17 3.39 8.58
CA PRO A 55 -24.58 2.69 7.44
C PRO A 55 -25.49 1.60 6.84
N THR A 56 -26.35 0.96 7.66
CA THR A 56 -27.16 -0.20 7.29
C THR A 56 -28.55 -0.13 7.94
N PHE A 57 -29.43 -1.07 7.57
CA PHE A 57 -30.78 -1.19 8.14
C PHE A 57 -30.78 -1.41 9.67
N ASP A 58 -29.77 -2.11 10.21
CA ASP A 58 -29.72 -2.50 11.64
C ASP A 58 -29.85 -1.31 12.60
N GLY A 59 -29.33 -0.13 12.22
CA GLY A 59 -29.45 1.10 13.00
C GLY A 59 -30.60 2.02 12.58
N LEU A 60 -31.28 1.72 11.47
CA LEU A 60 -32.21 2.66 10.83
C LEU A 60 -33.45 2.91 11.69
N ARG A 61 -33.97 1.85 12.32
CA ARG A 61 -35.17 1.93 13.16
C ARG A 61 -34.96 2.78 14.41
N GLU A 62 -33.81 2.62 15.05
CA GLU A 62 -33.42 3.41 16.21
C GLU A 62 -33.19 4.87 15.81
N ALA A 63 -32.45 5.11 14.73
CA ALA A 63 -32.18 6.45 14.21
C ALA A 63 -33.46 7.20 13.80
N ALA A 64 -34.46 6.49 13.27
CA ALA A 64 -35.74 7.09 12.89
C ALA A 64 -36.59 7.55 14.10
N GLY A 65 -36.41 6.94 15.28
CA GLY A 65 -37.11 7.29 16.53
C GLY A 65 -38.64 7.07 16.53
N ALA A 66 -39.25 6.80 15.38
CA ALA A 66 -40.67 6.54 15.21
C ALA A 66 -40.92 5.61 14.02
N THR A 67 -42.10 5.01 13.98
CA THR A 67 -42.54 4.22 12.83
C THR A 67 -42.88 5.13 11.64
N PRO A 68 -42.22 4.98 10.48
CA PRO A 68 -42.56 5.73 9.27
C PRO A 68 -43.87 5.22 8.68
N ASP A 69 -44.58 6.06 7.93
CA ASP A 69 -45.68 5.61 7.08
C ASP A 69 -45.16 4.81 5.88
N TYR A 70 -44.03 5.25 5.30
CA TYR A 70 -43.40 4.61 4.14
C TYR A 70 -41.90 4.35 4.35
N LEU A 71 -41.42 3.19 3.90
CA LEU A 71 -40.00 2.91 3.74
C LEU A 71 -39.68 2.91 2.24
N PHE A 72 -38.77 3.77 1.79
CA PHE A 72 -38.32 3.78 0.39
C PHE A 72 -36.94 3.12 0.27
N SER A 73 -36.88 2.03 -0.47
CA SER A 73 -35.65 1.34 -0.91
C SER A 73 -35.29 1.83 -2.32
N ILE A 74 -34.19 2.57 -2.46
CA ILE A 74 -33.82 3.26 -3.70
C ILE A 74 -32.36 2.93 -4.05
N VAL A 75 -32.16 2.14 -5.11
CA VAL A 75 -30.82 1.68 -5.54
C VAL A 75 -30.09 1.01 -4.36
N ASN A 76 -30.76 0.03 -3.77
CA ASN A 76 -30.27 -0.76 -2.66
C ASN A 76 -29.91 -2.18 -3.14
N ASP A 77 -28.64 -2.54 -3.01
CA ASP A 77 -28.13 -3.84 -3.47
C ASP A 77 -28.37 -4.98 -2.46
N ASP A 78 -28.79 -4.65 -1.24
CA ASP A 78 -29.00 -5.60 -0.16
C ASP A 78 -30.47 -6.04 -0.05
N VAL A 79 -30.67 -7.35 0.10
CA VAL A 79 -31.99 -7.91 0.41
C VAL A 79 -32.34 -7.56 1.85
N LEU A 80 -33.41 -6.78 2.04
CA LEU A 80 -33.86 -6.38 3.36
C LEU A 80 -34.49 -7.54 4.12
N PRO A 81 -34.32 -7.61 5.46
CA PRO A 81 -34.93 -8.66 6.26
C PRO A 81 -36.45 -8.45 6.37
N GLY A 82 -37.19 -9.52 6.70
CA GLY A 82 -38.66 -9.51 6.71
C GLY A 82 -39.25 -8.43 7.64
N GLU A 83 -38.59 -8.13 8.77
CA GLU A 83 -38.99 -7.05 9.67
C GLU A 83 -38.94 -5.65 9.04
N ALA A 84 -38.11 -5.42 8.02
CA ALA A 84 -38.07 -4.16 7.30
C ALA A 84 -39.34 -3.94 6.47
N LEU A 85 -39.88 -5.03 5.92
CA LEU A 85 -41.11 -5.02 5.11
C LEU A 85 -42.35 -4.69 5.94
N LEU A 86 -42.35 -5.14 7.21
CA LEU A 86 -43.44 -4.95 8.17
C LEU A 86 -43.32 -3.67 9.00
N TRP A 87 -42.17 -3.00 8.96
CA TRP A 87 -41.91 -1.81 9.76
C TRP A 87 -42.79 -0.61 9.39
N PRO A 88 -42.94 -0.20 8.12
CA PRO A 88 -43.73 0.98 7.79
C PRO A 88 -45.24 0.77 8.05
N GLY A 89 -45.91 1.81 8.56
CA GLY A 89 -47.33 1.77 8.90
C GLY A 89 -48.26 1.66 7.69
N ARG A 90 -47.78 2.01 6.50
CA ARG A 90 -48.51 1.83 5.23
C ARG A 90 -47.82 0.82 4.33
N MET A 91 -46.62 1.13 3.82
CA MET A 91 -45.98 0.34 2.76
C MET A 91 -44.45 0.47 2.74
N ALA A 92 -43.76 -0.62 2.43
CA ALA A 92 -42.38 -0.60 1.96
C ALA A 92 -42.39 -0.55 0.42
N ILE A 93 -41.67 0.41 -0.17
CA ILE A 93 -41.68 0.70 -1.60
C ILE A 93 -40.25 0.60 -2.13
N ASN A 94 -40.04 -0.15 -3.20
CA ASN A 94 -38.76 -0.29 -3.86
C ASN A 94 -38.77 0.35 -5.26
N TYR A 95 -37.66 0.98 -5.60
CA TYR A 95 -37.33 1.41 -6.96
C TYR A 95 -36.58 0.29 -7.69
N HIS A 96 -37.05 -0.03 -8.90
CA HIS A 96 -36.42 -0.97 -9.82
C HIS A 96 -36.14 -0.30 -11.17
N ASP A 97 -34.96 -0.55 -11.74
CA ASP A 97 -34.51 0.04 -13.01
C ASP A 97 -35.02 -0.69 -14.26
N GLY A 98 -36.10 -1.46 -14.13
CA GLY A 98 -36.70 -2.27 -15.19
C GLY A 98 -38.24 -2.28 -15.20
N PRO A 99 -38.86 -2.74 -16.31
CA PRO A 99 -40.30 -2.87 -16.47
C PRO A 99 -40.82 -4.14 -15.77
N LEU A 100 -41.13 -4.06 -14.48
CA LEU A 100 -41.65 -5.21 -13.73
C LEU A 100 -42.99 -5.68 -14.33
N PRO A 101 -43.21 -7.02 -14.43
CA PRO A 101 -42.43 -8.13 -13.84
C PRO A 101 -41.18 -8.59 -14.62
N ARG A 102 -40.88 -7.99 -15.78
CA ARG A 102 -39.73 -8.35 -16.60
C ARG A 102 -38.45 -7.72 -16.04
N TYR A 103 -37.33 -8.42 -16.24
CA TYR A 103 -35.99 -7.95 -15.87
C TYR A 103 -35.83 -7.63 -14.38
N ALA A 104 -36.49 -8.39 -13.50
CA ALA A 104 -36.22 -8.37 -12.06
C ALA A 104 -34.76 -8.74 -11.76
N GLY A 105 -34.21 -8.29 -10.64
CA GLY A 105 -32.82 -8.48 -10.26
C GLY A 105 -31.96 -7.28 -10.59
N ILE A 106 -30.78 -7.48 -11.20
CA ILE A 106 -29.81 -6.40 -11.42
C ILE A 106 -29.41 -6.26 -12.90
N HIS A 107 -29.03 -5.05 -13.29
CA HIS A 107 -28.60 -4.67 -14.64
C HIS A 107 -29.69 -4.83 -15.71
N ALA A 108 -30.93 -4.45 -15.38
CA ALA A 108 -32.09 -4.62 -16.25
C ALA A 108 -31.88 -3.99 -17.64
N THR A 109 -31.24 -2.83 -17.70
CA THR A 109 -30.92 -2.11 -18.96
C THR A 109 -30.04 -2.93 -19.90
N SER A 110 -28.99 -3.58 -19.38
CA SER A 110 -28.14 -4.49 -20.18
C SER A 110 -28.92 -5.68 -20.71
N TRP A 111 -29.77 -6.30 -19.89
CA TRP A 111 -30.56 -7.46 -20.31
C TRP A 111 -31.63 -7.10 -21.35
N ALA A 112 -32.26 -5.94 -21.23
CA ALA A 112 -33.20 -5.41 -22.22
C ALA A 112 -32.52 -5.17 -23.58
N LEU A 113 -31.32 -4.57 -23.57
CA LEU A 113 -30.53 -4.37 -24.79
C LEU A 113 -30.13 -5.71 -25.45
N MET A 114 -29.71 -6.71 -24.66
CA MET A 114 -29.38 -8.04 -25.19
C MET A 114 -30.61 -8.75 -25.78
N ALA A 115 -31.77 -8.59 -25.17
CA ALA A 115 -33.04 -9.14 -25.69
C ALA A 115 -33.49 -8.43 -26.97
N GLY A 116 -32.99 -7.22 -27.25
CA GLY A 116 -33.39 -6.40 -28.40
C GLY A 116 -34.71 -5.67 -28.18
N GLU A 117 -34.99 -5.29 -26.93
CA GLU A 117 -36.15 -4.46 -26.63
C GLU A 117 -36.06 -3.10 -27.33
N THR A 118 -37.21 -2.55 -27.71
CA THR A 118 -37.34 -1.20 -28.28
C THR A 118 -37.91 -0.19 -27.29
N GLN A 119 -38.37 -0.68 -26.13
CA GLN A 119 -38.92 0.10 -25.02
C GLN A 119 -38.35 -0.45 -23.71
N HIS A 120 -38.14 0.41 -22.74
CA HIS A 120 -37.80 0.06 -21.36
C HIS A 120 -38.69 0.84 -20.40
N ALA A 121 -38.64 0.54 -19.11
CA ALA A 121 -39.27 1.36 -18.10
C ALA A 121 -38.52 1.25 -16.77
N VAL A 122 -38.82 2.16 -15.85
CA VAL A 122 -38.53 1.98 -14.42
C VAL A 122 -39.81 1.71 -13.66
N SER A 123 -39.72 1.02 -12.52
CA SER A 123 -40.89 0.65 -11.71
C SER A 123 -40.69 1.02 -10.24
N TRP A 124 -41.74 1.55 -9.62
CA TRP A 124 -41.89 1.66 -8.18
C TRP A 124 -42.92 0.63 -7.75
N HIS A 125 -42.58 -0.25 -6.82
CA HIS A 125 -43.47 -1.33 -6.43
C HIS A 125 -43.44 -1.59 -4.92
N VAL A 126 -44.49 -2.24 -4.42
CA VAL A 126 -44.56 -2.70 -3.03
C VAL A 126 -43.56 -3.82 -2.83
N MET A 127 -42.77 -3.75 -1.76
CA MET A 127 -41.83 -4.81 -1.41
C MET A 127 -42.56 -6.00 -0.80
N THR A 128 -42.13 -7.21 -1.16
CA THR A 128 -42.56 -8.46 -0.53
C THR A 128 -41.33 -9.28 -0.11
N ASP A 129 -41.54 -10.50 0.39
CA ASP A 129 -40.47 -11.46 0.68
C ASP A 129 -39.78 -12.00 -0.58
N ARG A 130 -40.29 -11.67 -1.77
CA ARG A 130 -39.72 -12.01 -3.07
C ARG A 130 -39.08 -10.78 -3.73
N VAL A 131 -37.86 -10.96 -4.25
CA VAL A 131 -37.10 -9.91 -4.94
C VAL A 131 -37.86 -9.39 -6.17
N ASP A 132 -38.03 -8.08 -6.20
CA ASP A 132 -38.75 -7.28 -7.20
C ASP A 132 -40.15 -7.81 -7.56
N PHE A 133 -40.83 -8.38 -6.58
CA PHE A 133 -42.17 -8.93 -6.75
C PHE A 133 -43.13 -8.28 -5.75
N GLY A 134 -44.26 -7.77 -6.24
CA GLY A 134 -45.26 -7.05 -5.47
C GLY A 134 -45.96 -6.01 -6.34
N ASP A 135 -47.08 -5.46 -5.88
CA ASP A 135 -47.90 -4.59 -6.73
C ASP A 135 -47.09 -3.37 -7.23
N VAL A 136 -47.15 -3.12 -8.54
CA VAL A 136 -46.54 -1.93 -9.16
C VAL A 136 -47.43 -0.74 -8.86
N LEU A 137 -46.82 0.33 -8.36
CA LEU A 137 -47.47 1.60 -8.01
C LEU A 137 -47.32 2.61 -9.14
N ALA A 138 -46.12 2.72 -9.68
CA ALA A 138 -45.83 3.58 -10.81
C ALA A 138 -44.83 2.88 -11.73
N GLN A 139 -45.09 2.94 -13.03
CA GLN A 139 -44.15 2.52 -14.06
C GLN A 139 -44.05 3.63 -15.10
N GLU A 140 -42.84 3.92 -15.56
CA GLU A 140 -42.57 5.03 -16.47
C GLU A 140 -41.77 4.54 -17.68
N PRO A 141 -42.44 4.38 -18.83
CA PRO A 141 -41.82 3.83 -20.03
C PRO A 141 -41.02 4.88 -20.79
N PHE A 142 -39.99 4.43 -21.51
CA PHE A 142 -39.21 5.25 -22.42
C PHE A 142 -38.61 4.41 -23.57
N ALA A 143 -38.36 5.07 -24.70
CA ALA A 143 -37.88 4.41 -25.90
C ALA A 143 -36.37 4.08 -25.84
N ILE A 144 -36.03 2.87 -26.31
CA ILE A 144 -34.67 2.46 -26.64
C ILE A 144 -34.41 2.79 -28.11
N THR A 145 -33.44 3.64 -28.38
CA THR A 145 -33.01 4.05 -29.72
C THR A 145 -31.82 3.19 -30.19
N GLU A 146 -31.47 3.22 -31.47
CA GLU A 146 -30.30 2.48 -31.98
C GLU A 146 -28.97 2.96 -31.39
N ALA A 147 -28.90 4.19 -30.87
CA ALA A 147 -27.72 4.78 -30.27
C ALA A 147 -27.54 4.43 -28.77
N ASP A 148 -28.54 3.82 -28.12
CA ASP A 148 -28.49 3.62 -26.67
C ASP A 148 -27.55 2.49 -26.26
N SER A 149 -26.61 2.76 -25.37
CA SER A 149 -25.84 1.74 -24.64
C SER A 149 -26.41 1.51 -23.24
N ALA A 150 -25.89 0.53 -22.50
CA ALA A 150 -26.28 0.35 -21.10
C ALA A 150 -26.03 1.63 -20.29
N PHE A 151 -24.95 2.36 -20.59
CA PHE A 151 -24.67 3.66 -20.00
C PHE A 151 -25.75 4.71 -20.28
N THR A 152 -26.10 4.96 -21.55
CA THR A 152 -27.11 5.99 -21.88
C THR A 152 -28.50 5.57 -21.45
N LEU A 153 -28.80 4.27 -21.47
CA LEU A 153 -30.07 3.73 -21.03
C LEU A 153 -30.24 3.85 -19.50
N ASN A 154 -29.16 3.67 -18.73
CA ASN A 154 -29.14 3.97 -17.30
C ASN A 154 -29.39 5.46 -17.02
N ALA A 155 -28.89 6.37 -17.86
CA ALA A 155 -29.17 7.80 -17.74
C ALA A 155 -30.64 8.13 -18.01
N LYS A 156 -31.26 7.48 -19.00
CA LYS A 156 -32.72 7.58 -19.23
C LYS A 156 -33.53 7.01 -18.07
N ALA A 157 -33.12 5.86 -17.53
CA ALA A 157 -33.74 5.26 -16.35
C ALA A 157 -33.68 6.22 -15.14
N TYR A 158 -32.55 6.90 -14.95
CA TYR A 158 -32.38 7.91 -13.91
C TYR A 158 -33.40 9.06 -14.06
N GLU A 159 -33.57 9.62 -15.26
CA GLU A 159 -34.56 10.68 -15.51
C GLU A 159 -35.99 10.19 -15.29
N ALA A 160 -36.31 8.99 -15.79
CA ALA A 160 -37.61 8.36 -15.62
C ALA A 160 -37.92 8.05 -14.15
N ALA A 161 -36.91 7.67 -13.35
CA ALA A 161 -37.03 7.41 -11.91
C ALA A 161 -37.51 8.65 -11.17
N LEU A 162 -36.91 9.80 -11.45
CA LEU A 162 -37.28 11.06 -10.81
C LEU A 162 -38.66 11.52 -11.26
N ALA A 163 -38.95 11.47 -12.56
CA ALA A 163 -40.26 11.86 -13.09
C ALA A 163 -41.40 11.03 -12.47
N SER A 164 -41.23 9.71 -12.44
CA SER A 164 -42.20 8.78 -11.86
C SER A 164 -42.33 8.91 -10.36
N PHE A 165 -41.24 9.18 -9.64
CA PHE A 165 -41.28 9.42 -8.20
C PHE A 165 -42.07 10.67 -7.84
N ARG A 166 -41.94 11.78 -8.58
CA ARG A 166 -42.72 13.01 -8.34
C ARG A 166 -44.22 12.77 -8.47
N ARG A 167 -44.62 11.95 -9.43
CA ARG A 167 -46.00 11.53 -9.62
C ARG A 167 -46.46 10.63 -8.47
N LEU A 168 -45.69 9.58 -8.16
CA LEU A 168 -45.98 8.67 -7.07
C LEU A 168 -46.12 9.39 -5.73
N ALA A 169 -45.25 10.34 -5.41
CA ALA A 169 -45.33 11.12 -4.17
C ALA A 169 -46.68 11.85 -4.04
N GLY A 170 -47.18 12.47 -5.12
CA GLY A 170 -48.50 13.11 -5.14
C GLY A 170 -49.68 12.13 -5.02
N GLU A 171 -49.54 10.93 -5.58
CA GLU A 171 -50.53 9.86 -5.43
C GLU A 171 -50.57 9.36 -3.97
N LEU A 172 -49.42 9.16 -3.33
CA LEU A 172 -49.31 8.76 -1.92
C LEU A 172 -49.81 9.84 -0.94
N GLU A 173 -49.59 11.12 -1.28
CA GLU A 173 -50.14 12.26 -0.54
C GLU A 173 -51.68 12.21 -0.51
N SER A 174 -52.30 11.97 -1.66
CA SER A 174 -53.75 12.00 -1.81
C SER A 174 -54.44 10.66 -1.50
N GLY A 175 -53.67 9.59 -1.30
CA GLY A 175 -54.19 8.23 -1.13
C GLY A 175 -54.85 7.69 -2.40
N SER A 176 -54.43 8.20 -3.57
CA SER A 176 -54.97 7.85 -4.88
C SER A 176 -54.09 6.84 -5.64
N GLU A 177 -53.11 6.23 -4.97
CA GLU A 177 -52.21 5.29 -5.61
C GLU A 177 -52.94 4.05 -6.13
N VAL A 178 -52.61 3.63 -7.35
CA VAL A 178 -53.18 2.42 -7.95
C VAL A 178 -52.18 1.28 -7.81
N ARG A 179 -52.63 0.17 -7.24
CA ARG A 179 -51.83 -1.06 -7.11
C ARG A 179 -52.14 -1.99 -8.27
N THR A 180 -51.15 -2.26 -9.09
CA THR A 180 -51.27 -3.18 -10.22
C THR A 180 -50.52 -4.48 -9.91
N PRO A 181 -51.22 -5.61 -9.73
CA PRO A 181 -50.57 -6.90 -9.47
C PRO A 181 -49.65 -7.32 -10.61
N GLN A 182 -48.49 -7.89 -10.27
CA GLN A 182 -47.55 -8.42 -11.26
C GLN A 182 -47.99 -9.81 -11.77
N SER A 183 -47.80 -10.06 -13.06
CA SER A 183 -48.02 -11.37 -13.69
C SER A 183 -46.80 -12.28 -13.51
N GLU A 184 -47.00 -13.45 -12.89
CA GLU A 184 -45.92 -14.43 -12.72
C GLU A 184 -45.49 -15.07 -14.05
N ALA A 185 -46.40 -15.18 -15.02
CA ALA A 185 -46.12 -15.75 -16.34
C ALA A 185 -45.16 -14.90 -17.18
N GLU A 186 -45.07 -13.60 -16.90
CA GLU A 186 -44.23 -12.64 -17.63
C GLU A 186 -42.92 -12.34 -16.91
N ARG A 187 -42.69 -12.95 -15.74
CA ARG A 187 -41.55 -12.64 -14.89
C ARG A 187 -40.24 -13.18 -15.49
N SER A 188 -39.24 -12.32 -15.57
CA SER A 188 -37.85 -12.71 -15.85
C SER A 188 -36.92 -12.17 -14.77
N PHE A 189 -35.99 -13.01 -14.29
CA PHE A 189 -35.14 -12.69 -13.15
C PHE A 189 -33.65 -12.92 -13.46
N PHE A 190 -32.84 -11.90 -13.19
CA PHE A 190 -31.40 -11.87 -13.44
C PHE A 190 -30.67 -11.56 -12.14
N GLY A 191 -30.34 -12.62 -11.39
CA GLY A 191 -29.60 -12.50 -10.13
C GLY A 191 -28.15 -12.05 -10.32
N ARG A 192 -27.51 -11.68 -9.22
CA ARG A 192 -26.15 -11.09 -9.16
C ARG A 192 -25.05 -11.83 -9.92
N HIS A 193 -25.17 -13.15 -10.04
CA HIS A 193 -24.17 -13.99 -10.70
C HIS A 193 -24.53 -14.39 -12.13
N LYS A 194 -25.71 -14.00 -12.64
CA LYS A 194 -26.08 -14.24 -14.05
C LYS A 194 -25.07 -13.54 -14.95
N ARG A 195 -24.51 -14.27 -15.91
CA ARG A 195 -23.53 -13.78 -16.89
C ARG A 195 -24.19 -13.61 -18.27
N PRO A 196 -23.71 -12.66 -19.09
CA PRO A 196 -24.03 -12.61 -20.51
C PRO A 196 -23.69 -13.91 -21.22
N GLY A 197 -24.42 -14.22 -22.29
CA GLY A 197 -24.11 -15.37 -23.13
C GLY A 197 -22.68 -15.29 -23.69
N ARG A 198 -22.05 -16.45 -23.86
CA ARG A 198 -20.69 -16.58 -24.45
C ARG A 198 -19.61 -15.77 -23.71
N ALA A 199 -19.87 -15.34 -22.47
CA ALA A 199 -18.99 -14.48 -21.69
C ALA A 199 -18.53 -13.22 -22.46
N GLY A 200 -19.40 -12.65 -23.30
CA GLY A 200 -19.09 -11.47 -24.13
C GLY A 200 -18.15 -11.74 -25.31
N VAL A 201 -17.81 -12.99 -25.60
CA VAL A 201 -17.00 -13.36 -26.77
C VAL A 201 -17.81 -13.22 -28.05
N VAL A 202 -17.27 -12.45 -29.00
CA VAL A 202 -17.80 -12.32 -30.36
C VAL A 202 -17.63 -13.64 -31.09
N GLN A 203 -18.72 -14.12 -31.69
CA GLN A 203 -18.74 -15.25 -32.62
C GLN A 203 -19.30 -14.75 -33.94
N TRP A 204 -18.57 -14.98 -35.03
CA TRP A 204 -18.88 -14.44 -36.37
C TRP A 204 -20.09 -15.13 -37.02
N SER A 205 -20.53 -16.26 -36.48
CA SER A 205 -21.80 -16.92 -36.74
C SER A 205 -23.02 -16.09 -36.30
N ALA A 206 -22.83 -15.05 -35.49
CA ALA A 206 -23.89 -14.10 -35.13
C ALA A 206 -23.97 -12.95 -36.15
N GLY A 207 -25.18 -12.49 -36.46
CA GLY A 207 -25.39 -11.34 -37.35
C GLY A 207 -25.02 -10.01 -36.72
N ALA A 208 -24.85 -8.95 -37.52
CA ALA A 208 -24.48 -7.61 -37.05
C ALA A 208 -25.37 -7.08 -35.91
N ASN A 209 -26.67 -7.36 -35.95
CA ASN A 209 -27.62 -6.91 -34.93
C ASN A 209 -27.39 -7.58 -33.56
N ASP A 210 -26.99 -8.85 -33.54
CA ASP A 210 -26.71 -9.57 -32.30
C ASP A 210 -25.42 -9.05 -31.66
N LEU A 211 -24.38 -8.86 -32.50
CA LEU A 211 -23.11 -8.30 -32.07
C LEU A 211 -23.26 -6.85 -31.57
N LEU A 212 -24.08 -6.05 -32.25
CA LEU A 212 -24.37 -4.68 -31.84
C LEU A 212 -25.15 -4.65 -30.51
N ARG A 213 -26.16 -5.51 -30.34
CA ARG A 213 -26.90 -5.64 -29.07
C ARG A 213 -25.98 -6.02 -27.91
N GLN A 214 -25.09 -6.99 -28.13
CA GLN A 214 -24.08 -7.37 -27.15
C GLN A 214 -23.16 -6.19 -26.80
N ALA A 215 -22.60 -5.51 -27.80
CA ALA A 215 -21.68 -4.40 -27.57
C ALA A 215 -22.32 -3.24 -26.80
N ARG A 216 -23.54 -2.85 -27.18
CA ARG A 216 -24.31 -1.80 -26.51
C ARG A 216 -24.67 -2.17 -25.08
N ALA A 217 -25.05 -3.42 -24.83
CA ALA A 217 -25.42 -3.91 -23.50
C ALA A 217 -24.22 -3.99 -22.53
N LEU A 218 -23.00 -4.08 -23.05
CA LEU A 218 -21.75 -4.16 -22.28
C LEU A 218 -20.97 -2.83 -22.24
N ASP A 219 -21.51 -1.77 -22.84
CA ASP A 219 -20.94 -0.42 -22.79
C ASP A 219 -21.53 0.37 -21.61
N PHE A 220 -20.74 0.44 -20.53
CA PHE A 220 -21.02 1.19 -19.29
C PHE A 220 -20.34 2.58 -19.28
N GLY A 221 -19.76 3.00 -20.41
CA GLY A 221 -19.07 4.28 -20.52
C GLY A 221 -17.95 4.43 -19.48
N PRO A 222 -17.92 5.53 -18.70
CA PRO A 222 -16.86 5.76 -17.72
C PRO A 222 -17.03 4.96 -16.43
N TYR A 223 -18.17 4.32 -16.19
CA TYR A 223 -18.47 3.61 -14.94
C TYR A 223 -17.88 2.19 -14.91
N ASP A 224 -18.02 1.54 -13.76
CA ASP A 224 -17.67 0.13 -13.61
C ASP A 224 -18.61 -0.75 -14.43
N ASN A 225 -18.05 -1.73 -15.13
CA ASN A 225 -18.83 -2.77 -15.82
C ASN A 225 -18.78 -4.09 -15.01
N PRO A 226 -19.87 -4.48 -14.32
CA PRO A 226 -19.93 -5.66 -13.45
C PRO A 226 -20.27 -6.98 -14.18
N LEU A 227 -20.47 -6.92 -15.50
CA LEU A 227 -20.80 -8.09 -16.32
C LEU A 227 -19.51 -8.67 -16.93
N CYS A 228 -19.20 -8.26 -18.16
CA CYS A 228 -17.98 -8.55 -18.89
C CYS A 228 -17.84 -7.52 -20.01
N ALA A 229 -16.71 -7.49 -20.71
CA ALA A 229 -16.55 -6.62 -21.87
C ALA A 229 -16.82 -7.38 -23.18
N THR A 230 -16.98 -6.64 -24.29
CA THR A 230 -17.05 -7.24 -25.63
C THR A 230 -15.68 -7.71 -26.05
N ARG A 231 -15.49 -9.03 -26.17
CA ARG A 231 -14.20 -9.70 -26.38
C ARG A 231 -14.10 -10.23 -27.81
N ILE A 232 -13.07 -9.82 -28.55
CA ILE A 232 -12.81 -10.22 -29.94
C ILE A 232 -11.57 -11.11 -29.98
N TRP A 233 -11.72 -12.35 -30.44
CA TRP A 233 -10.60 -13.27 -30.61
C TRP A 233 -9.84 -12.99 -31.90
N THR A 234 -8.51 -12.90 -31.81
CA THR A 234 -7.65 -12.64 -32.98
C THR A 234 -6.91 -13.89 -33.48
N GLY A 235 -7.13 -15.05 -32.84
CA GLY A 235 -6.37 -16.28 -33.09
C GLY A 235 -5.17 -16.47 -32.16
N THR A 236 -4.72 -15.43 -31.46
CA THR A 236 -3.60 -15.52 -30.49
C THR A 236 -3.86 -14.79 -29.18
N ARG A 237 -4.70 -13.75 -29.20
CA ARG A 237 -5.06 -12.92 -28.06
C ARG A 237 -6.49 -12.38 -28.21
N PHE A 238 -7.01 -11.81 -27.13
CA PHE A 238 -8.29 -11.11 -27.15
C PHE A 238 -8.07 -9.60 -27.18
N LEU A 239 -8.91 -8.91 -27.95
CA LEU A 239 -9.11 -7.48 -27.85
C LEU A 239 -10.44 -7.20 -27.16
N ILE A 240 -10.52 -6.06 -26.48
CA ILE A 240 -11.73 -5.55 -25.86
C ILE A 240 -12.23 -4.35 -26.68
N ALA A 241 -13.50 -4.35 -27.06
CA ALA A 241 -14.14 -3.22 -27.71
C ALA A 241 -14.91 -2.37 -26.69
N ALA A 242 -14.70 -1.06 -26.73
CA ALA A 242 -15.44 -0.12 -25.89
C ALA A 242 -16.87 0.08 -26.38
N SER A 243 -17.06 0.12 -27.70
CA SER A 243 -18.38 0.24 -28.32
C SER A 243 -18.39 -0.36 -29.72
N ALA A 244 -19.59 -0.46 -30.32
CA ALA A 244 -19.76 -0.87 -31.70
C ALA A 244 -20.83 -0.03 -32.40
N ALA A 245 -20.72 0.07 -33.72
CA ALA A 245 -21.69 0.72 -34.59
C ALA A 245 -21.95 -0.14 -35.84
N ARG A 246 -23.19 -0.08 -36.34
CA ARG A 246 -23.52 -0.64 -37.65
C ARG A 246 -22.86 0.22 -38.73
N THR A 247 -22.41 -0.41 -39.81
CA THR A 247 -21.95 0.28 -41.02
C THR A 247 -22.62 -0.33 -42.25
N ASP A 248 -22.62 0.42 -43.35
CA ASP A 248 -23.05 -0.09 -44.66
C ASP A 248 -22.31 -1.39 -45.00
N THR A 249 -22.91 -2.24 -45.83
CA THR A 249 -22.26 -3.46 -46.30
C THR A 249 -21.09 -3.15 -47.23
N GLY A 250 -20.00 -3.87 -47.03
CA GLY A 250 -18.84 -3.89 -47.91
C GLY A 250 -18.98 -4.91 -49.03
N PRO A 251 -17.85 -5.28 -49.68
CA PRO A 251 -17.81 -6.41 -50.60
C PRO A 251 -18.35 -7.68 -49.94
N ASN A 252 -18.97 -8.56 -50.72
CA ASN A 252 -19.52 -9.83 -50.22
C ASN A 252 -18.38 -10.72 -49.67
N ALA A 253 -18.11 -10.59 -48.37
CA ALA A 253 -16.96 -11.17 -47.68
C ALA A 253 -17.44 -12.05 -46.52
N LEU A 254 -16.66 -13.08 -46.20
CA LEU A 254 -17.00 -14.01 -45.12
C LEU A 254 -17.12 -13.27 -43.77
N PRO A 255 -18.03 -13.70 -42.87
CA PRO A 255 -18.12 -13.13 -41.52
C PRO A 255 -16.76 -13.15 -40.79
N GLY A 256 -16.45 -12.05 -40.10
CA GLY A 256 -15.15 -11.85 -39.43
C GLY A 256 -14.03 -11.33 -40.33
N THR A 257 -14.28 -11.09 -41.62
CA THR A 257 -13.30 -10.48 -42.53
C THR A 257 -13.10 -9.02 -42.24
N ILE A 258 -11.85 -8.59 -42.04
CA ILE A 258 -11.48 -7.18 -41.83
C ILE A 258 -11.63 -6.42 -43.14
N LEU A 259 -12.48 -5.40 -43.15
CA LEU A 259 -12.77 -4.57 -44.32
C LEU A 259 -11.95 -3.27 -44.32
N SER A 260 -11.74 -2.70 -43.13
CA SER A 260 -10.86 -1.54 -42.93
C SER A 260 -10.42 -1.44 -41.48
N VAL A 261 -9.27 -0.80 -41.28
CA VAL A 261 -8.61 -0.62 -39.98
C VAL A 261 -8.36 0.86 -39.76
N GLY A 262 -8.60 1.32 -38.54
CA GLY A 262 -8.16 2.63 -38.07
C GLY A 262 -7.22 2.50 -36.87
N PRO A 263 -6.89 3.63 -36.21
CA PRO A 263 -5.93 3.62 -35.09
C PRO A 263 -6.41 2.83 -33.88
N ASP A 264 -7.72 2.82 -33.60
CA ASP A 264 -8.33 2.15 -32.44
C ASP A 264 -9.65 1.45 -32.79
N TRP A 265 -9.90 1.20 -34.08
CA TRP A 265 -11.15 0.60 -34.55
C TRP A 265 -10.92 -0.38 -35.70
N LEU A 266 -11.81 -1.37 -35.79
CA LEU A 266 -11.87 -2.34 -36.87
C LEU A 266 -13.29 -2.38 -37.44
N ARG A 267 -13.41 -2.32 -38.78
CA ARG A 267 -14.66 -2.62 -39.49
C ARG A 267 -14.56 -4.03 -40.05
N LEU A 268 -15.54 -4.88 -39.72
CA LEU A 268 -15.57 -6.28 -40.12
C LEU A 268 -16.88 -6.63 -40.81
N SER A 269 -16.79 -7.53 -41.79
CA SER A 269 -17.95 -8.16 -42.42
C SER A 269 -18.68 -9.05 -41.43
N THR A 270 -20.01 -9.04 -41.48
CA THR A 270 -20.85 -10.05 -40.81
C THR A 270 -21.49 -11.03 -41.78
N GLY A 271 -21.21 -10.89 -43.09
CA GLY A 271 -21.77 -11.74 -44.16
C GLY A 271 -23.28 -11.60 -44.36
N GLY A 272 -23.92 -10.59 -43.75
CA GLY A 272 -25.35 -10.31 -43.86
C GLY A 272 -25.64 -8.89 -44.35
N ASP A 273 -26.80 -8.35 -43.95
CA ASP A 273 -27.34 -7.07 -44.46
C ASP A 273 -26.62 -5.81 -43.95
N SER A 274 -25.67 -5.96 -43.02
CA SER A 274 -24.84 -4.84 -42.54
C SER A 274 -23.51 -5.34 -41.97
N ASP A 275 -22.53 -4.44 -41.94
CA ASP A 275 -21.24 -4.69 -41.30
C ASP A 275 -21.20 -4.07 -39.91
N ILE A 276 -20.16 -4.42 -39.15
CA ILE A 276 -19.96 -3.87 -37.81
C ILE A 276 -18.60 -3.19 -37.68
N ARG A 277 -18.58 -2.04 -37.03
CA ARG A 277 -17.36 -1.38 -36.59
C ARG A 277 -17.26 -1.45 -35.07
N PHE A 278 -16.19 -2.05 -34.57
CA PHE A 278 -15.81 -1.96 -33.15
C PHE A 278 -14.84 -0.81 -32.96
N THR A 279 -15.02 0.01 -31.92
CA THR A 279 -14.18 1.18 -31.64
C THR A 279 -13.64 1.17 -30.21
N GLY A 280 -12.59 1.95 -29.96
CA GLY A 280 -11.90 1.98 -28.67
C GLY A 280 -11.26 0.63 -28.32
N LEU A 281 -10.65 -0.03 -29.31
CA LEU A 281 -10.05 -1.34 -29.16
C LEU A 281 -8.84 -1.30 -28.21
N ARG A 282 -8.87 -2.19 -27.22
CA ARG A 282 -7.86 -2.30 -26.18
C ARG A 282 -7.40 -3.74 -26.00
N GLU A 283 -6.21 -3.90 -25.45
CA GLU A 283 -5.79 -5.17 -24.88
C GLU A 283 -6.67 -5.54 -23.67
N VAL A 284 -6.67 -6.82 -23.30
CA VAL A 284 -7.36 -7.28 -22.07
C VAL A 284 -6.85 -6.60 -20.80
N ASP A 285 -5.65 -6.04 -20.82
CA ASP A 285 -5.07 -5.28 -19.69
C ASP A 285 -5.39 -3.77 -19.75
N GLY A 286 -6.23 -3.34 -20.70
CA GLY A 286 -6.68 -1.96 -20.86
C GLY A 286 -5.74 -1.03 -21.62
N ARG A 287 -4.55 -1.49 -22.06
CA ARG A 287 -3.69 -0.72 -22.98
C ARG A 287 -4.34 -0.58 -24.36
N ALA A 288 -3.93 0.44 -25.12
CA ALA A 288 -4.40 0.59 -26.50
C ALA A 288 -3.97 -0.61 -27.33
N ALA A 289 -4.86 -1.10 -28.21
CA ALA A 289 -4.54 -2.21 -29.08
C ALA A 289 -3.55 -1.77 -30.18
N GLU A 290 -2.51 -2.55 -30.42
CA GLU A 290 -1.59 -2.34 -31.54
C GLU A 290 -2.20 -2.96 -32.82
N LEU A 291 -2.78 -2.12 -33.68
CA LEU A 291 -3.50 -2.55 -34.88
C LEU A 291 -2.70 -2.47 -36.18
N GLU A 292 -1.45 -1.97 -36.13
CA GLU A 292 -0.56 -1.86 -37.30
C GLU A 292 0.06 -3.22 -37.72
N GLU A 293 -0.13 -4.26 -36.90
CA GLU A 293 0.36 -5.60 -37.19
C GLU A 293 -0.28 -6.21 -38.46
N SER A 294 0.50 -6.99 -39.21
CA SER A 294 0.04 -7.66 -40.44
C SER A 294 -1.17 -8.60 -40.25
N ARG A 295 -1.46 -9.01 -39.01
CA ARG A 295 -2.66 -9.78 -38.65
C ARG A 295 -3.97 -9.01 -38.77
N PHE A 296 -3.91 -7.68 -38.82
CA PHE A 296 -5.08 -6.84 -39.01
C PHE A 296 -5.20 -6.33 -40.44
N ALA A 297 -4.35 -6.79 -41.37
CA ALA A 297 -4.44 -6.41 -42.77
C ALA A 297 -5.86 -6.65 -43.35
N CYS A 298 -6.31 -5.74 -44.19
CA CYS A 298 -7.60 -5.86 -44.88
C CYS A 298 -7.70 -7.19 -45.65
N ALA A 299 -8.92 -7.71 -45.77
CA ALA A 299 -9.28 -9.02 -46.32
C ALA A 299 -8.87 -10.24 -45.48
N ARG A 300 -8.19 -10.07 -44.34
CA ARG A 300 -7.93 -11.17 -43.41
C ARG A 300 -9.17 -11.49 -42.58
N GLN A 301 -9.48 -12.77 -42.42
CA GLN A 301 -10.56 -13.25 -41.57
C GLN A 301 -10.05 -13.49 -40.14
N LEU A 302 -10.74 -12.93 -39.14
CA LEU A 302 -10.53 -13.28 -37.74
C LEU A 302 -11.18 -14.63 -37.44
N PRO A 303 -10.51 -15.53 -36.70
CA PRO A 303 -11.06 -16.84 -36.39
C PRO A 303 -12.17 -16.75 -35.33
N GLU A 304 -13.02 -17.76 -35.30
CA GLU A 304 -13.92 -18.02 -34.16
C GLU A 304 -13.17 -18.72 -33.02
N VAL A 305 -13.71 -18.62 -31.81
CA VAL A 305 -13.32 -19.50 -30.71
C VAL A 305 -14.15 -20.77 -30.85
N ASP A 306 -13.50 -21.94 -30.87
CA ASP A 306 -14.22 -23.20 -30.97
C ASP A 306 -15.15 -23.45 -29.78
N ALA A 307 -16.07 -24.41 -29.94
CA ALA A 307 -17.12 -24.67 -28.95
C ALA A 307 -16.54 -25.12 -27.59
N ALA A 308 -15.46 -25.90 -27.58
CA ALA A 308 -14.88 -26.44 -26.35
C ALA A 308 -14.14 -25.34 -25.56
N ASP A 309 -13.36 -24.51 -26.25
CA ASP A 309 -12.70 -23.35 -25.64
C ASP A 309 -13.72 -22.32 -25.16
N LEU A 310 -14.82 -22.12 -25.90
CA LEU A 310 -15.89 -21.21 -25.50
C LEU A 310 -16.61 -21.70 -24.23
N GLU A 311 -16.91 -22.99 -24.15
CA GLU A 311 -17.50 -23.61 -22.95
C GLU A 311 -16.58 -23.44 -21.74
N ALA A 312 -15.28 -23.67 -21.91
CA ALA A 312 -14.28 -23.46 -20.87
C ALA A 312 -14.22 -21.98 -20.40
N ILE A 313 -14.25 -21.03 -21.33
CA ILE A 313 -14.32 -19.59 -21.02
C ILE A 313 -15.58 -19.27 -20.22
N VAL A 314 -16.74 -19.76 -20.64
CA VAL A 314 -18.03 -19.48 -19.96
C VAL A 314 -18.06 -20.05 -18.55
N ALA A 315 -17.57 -21.29 -18.36
CA ALA A 315 -17.48 -21.91 -17.04
C ALA A 315 -16.53 -21.11 -16.12
N LEU A 316 -15.39 -20.67 -16.67
CA LEU A 316 -14.41 -19.90 -15.90
C LEU A 316 -14.93 -18.49 -15.55
N ASP A 317 -15.59 -17.80 -16.48
CA ASP A 317 -16.21 -16.49 -16.25
C ASP A 317 -17.26 -16.56 -15.11
N ALA A 318 -18.13 -17.57 -15.16
CA ALA A 318 -19.16 -17.77 -14.14
C ALA A 318 -18.59 -18.08 -12.74
N SER A 319 -17.46 -18.79 -12.67
CA SER A 319 -16.80 -19.10 -11.39
C SER A 319 -15.99 -17.93 -10.85
N ALA A 320 -15.22 -17.24 -11.70
CA ALA A 320 -14.36 -16.11 -11.33
C ALA A 320 -15.18 -14.91 -10.87
N HIS A 321 -16.34 -14.66 -11.50
CA HIS A 321 -17.18 -13.52 -11.17
C HIS A 321 -17.58 -13.45 -9.69
N LYS A 322 -17.84 -14.60 -9.06
CA LYS A 322 -18.24 -14.67 -7.64
C LYS A 322 -17.24 -13.96 -6.72
N TRP A 323 -15.99 -13.83 -7.17
CA TRP A 323 -14.89 -13.26 -6.42
C TRP A 323 -14.35 -11.95 -6.99
N GLU A 324 -14.99 -11.36 -8.01
CA GLU A 324 -14.51 -10.12 -8.64
C GLU A 324 -14.32 -8.98 -7.64
N LYS A 325 -15.30 -8.74 -6.74
CA LYS A 325 -15.17 -7.71 -5.70
C LYS A 325 -13.95 -7.94 -4.80
N TRP A 326 -13.67 -9.20 -4.46
CA TRP A 326 -12.51 -9.57 -3.66
C TRP A 326 -11.21 -9.29 -4.42
N TRP A 327 -11.16 -9.66 -5.71
CA TRP A 327 -10.02 -9.38 -6.58
C TRP A 327 -9.78 -7.91 -6.87
N ILE A 328 -10.84 -7.11 -7.06
CA ILE A 328 -10.71 -5.66 -7.22
C ILE A 328 -10.04 -5.06 -5.96
N ASN A 329 -10.50 -5.44 -4.77
CA ASN A 329 -9.90 -4.97 -3.51
C ASN A 329 -8.43 -5.43 -3.37
N ARG A 330 -8.16 -6.69 -3.72
CA ARG A 330 -6.81 -7.28 -3.75
C ARG A 330 -5.85 -6.48 -4.63
N LEU A 331 -6.24 -6.30 -5.90
CA LEU A 331 -5.46 -5.64 -6.94
C LEU A 331 -5.34 -4.13 -6.69
N SER A 332 -6.34 -3.51 -6.08
CA SER A 332 -6.29 -2.08 -5.71
C SER A 332 -5.23 -1.73 -4.66
N SER A 333 -4.79 -2.73 -3.90
CA SER A 333 -3.80 -2.61 -2.83
C SER A 333 -2.53 -3.42 -3.11
N LEU A 334 -2.25 -3.68 -4.38
CA LEU A 334 -1.16 -4.56 -4.81
C LEU A 334 0.21 -3.97 -4.44
N GLN A 335 1.07 -4.81 -3.86
CA GLN A 335 2.43 -4.45 -3.44
C GLN A 335 3.42 -5.52 -3.92
N PRO A 336 3.91 -5.45 -5.16
CA PRO A 336 4.83 -6.45 -5.68
C PRO A 336 6.10 -6.58 -4.83
N VAL A 337 6.51 -7.82 -4.56
CA VAL A 337 7.77 -8.09 -3.84
C VAL A 337 8.96 -7.39 -4.50
N GLN A 338 9.83 -6.82 -3.68
CA GLN A 338 11.10 -6.22 -4.08
C GLN A 338 12.23 -6.93 -3.35
N THR A 339 13.33 -7.19 -4.04
CA THR A 339 14.50 -7.90 -3.50
C THR A 339 15.78 -7.12 -3.80
N PRO A 340 16.78 -7.14 -2.91
CA PRO A 340 17.97 -6.28 -3.04
C PRO A 340 18.92 -6.69 -4.17
N PHE A 341 18.84 -7.93 -4.67
CA PHE A 341 19.72 -8.44 -5.71
C PHE A 341 19.22 -8.17 -7.15
N ILE A 342 18.04 -7.59 -7.33
CA ILE A 342 17.51 -7.19 -8.64
C ILE A 342 17.39 -5.66 -8.67
N SER A 343 18.21 -5.02 -9.50
CA SER A 343 18.27 -3.56 -9.59
C SER A 343 17.18 -2.98 -10.50
N SER A 344 16.76 -3.69 -11.55
CA SER A 344 15.72 -3.25 -12.49
C SER A 344 15.18 -4.41 -13.34
N LEU A 345 13.86 -4.41 -13.59
CA LEU A 345 13.18 -5.31 -14.53
C LEU A 345 12.52 -4.57 -15.71
N LYS A 346 12.76 -3.26 -15.87
CA LYS A 346 12.01 -2.39 -16.81
C LYS A 346 12.06 -2.83 -18.28
N SER A 347 13.14 -3.48 -18.71
CA SER A 347 13.32 -3.96 -20.09
C SER A 347 13.06 -5.46 -20.25
N VAL A 348 12.76 -6.17 -19.16
CA VAL A 348 12.65 -7.61 -19.14
C VAL A 348 11.20 -8.01 -19.42
N LYS A 349 10.96 -8.67 -20.55
CA LYS A 349 9.63 -9.17 -20.90
C LYS A 349 9.41 -10.55 -20.26
N ALA A 350 8.17 -10.83 -19.87
CA ALA A 350 7.77 -12.19 -19.49
C ALA A 350 7.86 -13.09 -20.73
N ASP A 351 8.76 -14.05 -20.69
CA ASP A 351 8.99 -15.00 -21.78
C ASP A 351 9.15 -16.41 -21.17
N PRO A 352 8.18 -17.33 -21.39
CA PRO A 352 8.28 -18.71 -20.92
C PRO A 352 9.41 -19.52 -21.57
N GLU A 353 9.97 -19.04 -22.68
CA GLU A 353 11.10 -19.65 -23.39
C GLU A 353 12.44 -18.98 -23.08
N ALA A 354 12.44 -17.88 -22.30
CA ALA A 354 13.68 -17.33 -21.75
C ALA A 354 14.40 -18.41 -20.93
N GLY A 355 15.73 -18.44 -21.02
CA GLY A 355 16.54 -19.42 -20.30
C GLY A 355 16.21 -19.45 -18.80
N VAL A 356 15.61 -20.55 -18.35
CA VAL A 356 15.32 -20.80 -16.94
C VAL A 356 16.29 -21.85 -16.42
N THR A 357 17.09 -21.44 -15.43
CA THR A 357 17.91 -22.37 -14.65
C THR A 357 17.07 -22.90 -13.50
N VAL A 358 17.04 -24.22 -13.33
CA VAL A 358 16.35 -24.86 -12.20
C VAL A 358 17.40 -25.44 -11.27
N MET A 359 17.28 -25.15 -9.97
CA MET A 359 18.17 -25.67 -8.95
C MET A 359 17.36 -26.38 -7.87
N ASP A 360 17.77 -27.60 -7.53
CA ASP A 360 17.19 -28.35 -6.41
C ASP A 360 17.62 -27.73 -5.08
N VAL A 361 16.67 -27.67 -4.15
CA VAL A 361 16.91 -27.16 -2.79
C VAL A 361 16.86 -28.35 -1.84
N VAL A 362 17.96 -28.59 -1.11
CA VAL A 362 18.00 -29.61 -0.07
C VAL A 362 16.94 -29.26 0.98
N THR A 363 15.86 -30.04 0.98
CA THR A 363 14.66 -29.76 1.80
C THR A 363 14.57 -30.80 2.92
N PRO A 364 14.29 -30.39 4.17
CA PRO A 364 14.06 -31.33 5.26
C PRO A 364 12.94 -32.33 4.94
N ALA A 365 13.16 -33.61 5.30
CA ALA A 365 12.23 -34.69 4.97
C ALA A 365 10.83 -34.43 5.57
N GLY A 366 9.79 -34.60 4.73
CA GLY A 366 8.40 -34.43 5.15
C GLY A 366 7.93 -32.97 5.30
N MET A 367 8.75 -31.98 4.94
CA MET A 367 8.32 -30.58 4.97
C MET A 367 7.30 -30.30 3.85
N ALA A 368 6.04 -30.08 4.21
CA ALA A 368 4.95 -29.84 3.27
C ALA A 368 5.05 -28.47 2.56
N ALA A 369 4.39 -28.35 1.41
CA ALA A 369 4.38 -27.13 0.58
C ALA A 369 4.06 -25.82 1.35
N PRO A 370 3.08 -25.74 2.27
CA PRO A 370 2.85 -24.52 3.04
C PRO A 370 4.04 -24.10 3.91
N ALA A 371 4.80 -25.06 4.45
CA ALA A 371 6.00 -24.76 5.21
C ALA A 371 7.15 -24.28 4.31
N GLN A 372 7.32 -24.89 3.13
CA GLN A 372 8.29 -24.44 2.12
C GLN A 372 8.00 -23.00 1.67
N ILE A 373 6.73 -22.69 1.38
CA ILE A 373 6.29 -21.34 1.00
C ILE A 373 6.47 -20.36 2.16
N ALA A 374 6.17 -20.76 3.41
CA ALA A 374 6.36 -19.91 4.58
C ALA A 374 7.84 -19.57 4.82
N ALA A 375 8.74 -20.54 4.66
CA ALA A 375 10.19 -20.30 4.72
C ALA A 375 10.64 -19.33 3.62
N PHE A 376 10.11 -19.48 2.40
CA PHE A 376 10.44 -18.59 1.28
C PHE A 376 9.89 -17.18 1.49
N ALA A 377 8.66 -17.05 1.97
CA ALA A 377 8.05 -15.78 2.33
C ALA A 377 8.85 -15.08 3.46
N LEU A 378 9.28 -15.81 4.48
CA LEU A 378 10.13 -15.28 5.55
C LEU A 378 11.52 -14.87 5.04
N TYR A 379 12.13 -15.68 4.17
CA TYR A 379 13.39 -15.35 3.51
C TYR A 379 13.28 -14.02 2.76
N LEU A 380 12.27 -13.89 1.89
CA LEU A 380 11.98 -12.66 1.14
C LEU A 380 11.68 -11.46 2.06
N ALA A 381 10.91 -11.67 3.13
CA ALA A 381 10.58 -10.64 4.10
C ALA A 381 11.82 -10.07 4.79
N ARG A 382 12.79 -10.94 5.12
CA ARG A 382 14.03 -10.54 5.79
C ARG A 382 15.00 -9.82 4.88
N ILE A 383 15.19 -10.29 3.65
CA ILE A 383 16.07 -9.60 2.69
C ILE A 383 15.45 -8.29 2.19
N GLY A 384 14.12 -8.25 2.03
CA GLY A 384 13.37 -7.09 1.59
C GLY A 384 13.02 -6.11 2.72
N ARG A 385 13.26 -6.51 3.99
CA ARG A 385 12.93 -5.75 5.21
C ARG A 385 11.45 -5.31 5.26
N THR A 386 10.55 -6.17 4.78
CA THR A 386 9.09 -5.93 4.81
C THR A 386 8.34 -7.23 5.09
N GLY A 387 7.41 -7.21 6.04
CA GLY A 387 6.50 -8.33 6.31
C GLY A 387 5.30 -8.41 5.37
N ARG A 388 5.09 -7.37 4.53
CA ARG A 388 3.93 -7.24 3.66
C ARG A 388 4.32 -7.00 2.21
N PHE A 389 3.92 -7.93 1.34
CA PHE A 389 4.12 -7.87 -0.11
C PHE A 389 3.25 -8.93 -0.80
N ASP A 390 3.17 -8.88 -2.12
CA ASP A 390 2.43 -9.81 -2.95
C ASP A 390 3.38 -10.60 -3.86
N LEU A 391 3.06 -11.88 -4.08
CA LEU A 391 3.79 -12.80 -4.95
C LEU A 391 2.85 -13.31 -6.06
N PRO A 392 3.29 -13.43 -7.32
CA PRO A 392 2.53 -14.15 -8.33
C PRO A 392 2.48 -15.63 -7.93
N PHE A 393 1.27 -16.18 -7.87
CA PHE A 393 1.00 -17.55 -7.45
C PHE A 393 0.26 -18.32 -8.53
N HIS A 394 0.79 -19.48 -8.91
CA HIS A 394 0.18 -20.44 -9.81
C HIS A 394 0.08 -21.80 -9.14
N GLY A 395 -1.09 -22.13 -8.59
CA GLY A 395 -1.39 -23.39 -7.92
C GLY A 395 -2.29 -24.32 -8.72
N GLY A 396 -1.80 -24.95 -9.79
CA GLY A 396 -2.40 -26.12 -10.48
C GLY A 396 -3.77 -25.94 -11.16
N ASP A 397 -4.78 -25.47 -10.43
CA ASP A 397 -6.17 -25.28 -10.84
C ASP A 397 -6.39 -23.99 -11.65
N GLN A 398 -5.36 -23.14 -11.79
CA GLN A 398 -5.41 -21.95 -12.64
C GLN A 398 -5.45 -22.30 -14.13
N PRO A 399 -6.02 -21.42 -14.96
CA PRO A 399 -5.94 -21.58 -16.39
C PRO A 399 -4.48 -21.61 -16.87
N CYS A 400 -4.20 -22.45 -17.85
CA CYS A 400 -2.89 -22.53 -18.49
C CYS A 400 -2.73 -21.40 -19.52
N ALA A 401 -1.60 -20.70 -19.51
CA ALA A 401 -1.34 -19.56 -20.41
C ALA A 401 -1.36 -19.92 -21.91
N ARG A 402 -1.29 -21.22 -22.25
CA ARG A 402 -1.34 -21.73 -23.63
C ARG A 402 -2.76 -21.97 -24.14
N THR A 403 -3.76 -22.09 -23.26
CA THR A 403 -5.16 -22.26 -23.68
C THR A 403 -5.78 -20.91 -24.04
N VAL A 404 -6.86 -20.92 -24.81
CA VAL A 404 -7.59 -19.70 -25.18
C VAL A 404 -8.15 -19.01 -23.93
N ALA A 405 -8.70 -19.77 -22.97
CA ALA A 405 -9.15 -19.24 -21.68
C ALA A 405 -8.01 -18.54 -20.89
N GLY A 406 -6.80 -19.10 -20.90
CA GLY A 406 -5.63 -18.48 -20.26
C GLY A 406 -5.17 -17.17 -20.90
N LYS A 407 -5.74 -16.76 -22.05
CA LYS A 407 -5.54 -15.42 -22.62
C LYS A 407 -6.49 -14.38 -22.01
N LEU A 408 -7.66 -14.78 -21.50
CA LEU A 408 -8.68 -13.92 -20.89
C LEU A 408 -8.60 -13.87 -19.37
N PHE A 409 -8.19 -14.96 -18.73
CA PHE A 409 -8.16 -15.09 -17.28
C PHE A 409 -6.73 -15.11 -16.76
N GLU A 410 -6.53 -14.59 -15.55
CA GLU A 410 -5.20 -14.51 -14.95
C GLU A 410 -4.69 -15.91 -14.59
N THR A 411 -3.49 -16.22 -15.05
CA THR A 411 -2.83 -17.51 -14.78
C THR A 411 -1.99 -17.45 -13.52
N HIS A 412 -1.54 -16.26 -13.10
CA HIS A 412 -0.78 -16.04 -11.86
C HIS A 412 -1.46 -14.98 -11.03
N VAL A 413 -2.12 -15.40 -9.97
CA VAL A 413 -2.86 -14.48 -9.10
C VAL A 413 -1.97 -13.97 -7.96
N PRO A 414 -2.17 -12.75 -7.46
CA PRO A 414 -1.33 -12.22 -6.39
C PRO A 414 -1.68 -12.85 -5.03
N MET A 415 -0.79 -13.68 -4.51
CA MET A 415 -0.80 -14.20 -3.14
C MET A 415 -0.26 -13.18 -2.16
N ARG A 416 -0.95 -12.90 -1.05
CA ARG A 416 -0.43 -11.96 -0.03
C ARG A 416 0.51 -12.70 0.87
N VAL A 417 1.65 -12.10 1.08
CA VAL A 417 2.41 -12.30 2.30
C VAL A 417 2.11 -11.09 3.18
N ASP A 418 1.43 -11.33 4.31
CA ASP A 418 1.25 -10.35 5.39
C ASP A 418 1.60 -11.07 6.69
N ILE A 419 2.89 -11.07 7.02
CA ILE A 419 3.46 -11.85 8.12
C ILE A 419 4.22 -10.93 9.07
N ASP A 420 4.08 -11.18 10.37
CA ASP A 420 4.97 -10.60 11.37
C ASP A 420 6.24 -11.46 11.47
N THR A 421 7.38 -10.92 11.05
CA THR A 421 8.66 -11.63 11.16
C THR A 421 9.09 -11.90 12.61
N GLY A 422 8.53 -11.16 13.57
CA GLY A 422 8.72 -11.37 15.01
C GLY A 422 7.85 -12.50 15.59
N ALA A 423 6.90 -13.04 14.82
CA ALA A 423 6.13 -14.20 15.23
C ALA A 423 6.94 -15.51 15.10
N SER A 424 6.43 -16.58 15.70
CA SER A 424 7.02 -17.91 15.51
C SER A 424 6.86 -18.39 14.06
N PHE A 425 7.78 -19.24 13.59
CA PHE A 425 7.68 -19.82 12.26
C PHE A 425 6.37 -20.61 12.06
N GLU A 426 5.86 -21.27 13.10
CA GLU A 426 4.57 -21.95 13.06
C GLU A 426 3.40 -20.99 12.78
N ALA A 427 3.40 -19.81 13.41
CA ALA A 427 2.38 -18.80 13.15
C ALA A 427 2.46 -18.25 11.71
N ILE A 428 3.68 -18.02 11.21
CA ILE A 428 3.92 -17.61 9.82
C ILE A 428 3.41 -18.68 8.84
N ARG A 429 3.69 -19.97 9.12
CA ARG A 429 3.19 -21.11 8.34
C ARG A 429 1.67 -21.17 8.33
N ALA A 430 1.01 -20.94 9.47
CA ALA A 430 -0.44 -20.92 9.55
C ALA A 430 -1.07 -19.79 8.73
N ALA A 431 -0.48 -18.59 8.77
CA ALA A 431 -0.92 -17.45 7.96
C ALA A 431 -0.82 -17.75 6.45
N VAL A 432 0.32 -18.31 6.02
CA VAL A 432 0.55 -18.72 4.62
C VAL A 432 -0.43 -19.82 4.19
N ALA A 433 -0.66 -20.83 5.03
CA ALA A 433 -1.62 -21.88 4.73
C ALA A 433 -3.06 -21.34 4.57
N SER A 434 -3.45 -20.37 5.41
CA SER A 434 -4.76 -19.71 5.30
C SER A 434 -4.92 -18.95 3.99
N GLU A 435 -3.88 -18.22 3.57
CA GLU A 435 -3.88 -17.53 2.27
C GLU A 435 -3.95 -18.52 1.10
N MET A 436 -3.22 -19.64 1.16
CA MET A 436 -3.30 -20.68 0.13
C MET A 436 -4.72 -21.26 0.00
N GLU A 437 -5.40 -21.54 1.12
CA GLU A 437 -6.80 -22.00 1.10
C GLU A 437 -7.75 -20.93 0.55
N ALA A 438 -7.47 -19.65 0.81
CA ALA A 438 -8.20 -18.53 0.23
C ALA A 438 -8.04 -18.48 -1.30
N LEU A 439 -6.85 -18.76 -1.82
CA LEU A 439 -6.56 -18.79 -3.26
C LEU A 439 -7.10 -20.05 -3.96
N LYS A 440 -7.12 -21.21 -3.30
CA LYS A 440 -7.78 -22.42 -3.85
C LYS A 440 -9.25 -22.18 -4.17
N LYS A 441 -9.96 -21.45 -3.30
CA LYS A 441 -11.37 -21.06 -3.52
C LYS A 441 -11.54 -20.03 -4.64
N ARG A 442 -10.44 -19.37 -5.04
CA ARG A 442 -10.40 -18.20 -5.93
C ARG A 442 -9.23 -18.38 -6.89
N PRO A 443 -9.26 -19.36 -7.81
CA PRO A 443 -8.07 -19.70 -8.59
C PRO A 443 -7.68 -18.57 -9.56
N THR A 444 -8.63 -17.78 -10.06
CA THR A 444 -8.36 -16.77 -11.10
C THR A 444 -9.31 -15.57 -11.04
N TYR A 445 -9.04 -14.56 -11.86
CA TYR A 445 -9.89 -13.41 -12.18
C TYR A 445 -9.79 -13.06 -13.68
N ALA A 446 -10.81 -12.39 -14.21
CA ALA A 446 -10.80 -11.92 -15.60
C ALA A 446 -9.80 -10.76 -15.76
N ARG A 447 -8.90 -10.85 -16.76
CA ARG A 447 -7.88 -9.82 -17.01
C ARG A 447 -8.49 -8.48 -17.43
N ASP A 448 -9.66 -8.53 -18.06
CA ASP A 448 -10.44 -7.35 -18.47
C ASP A 448 -10.99 -6.51 -17.30
N LEU A 449 -10.82 -6.95 -16.05
CA LEU A 449 -11.07 -6.12 -14.87
C LEU A 449 -10.28 -4.81 -14.88
N ALA A 450 -9.05 -4.83 -15.43
CA ALA A 450 -8.22 -3.62 -15.58
C ALA A 450 -8.88 -2.54 -16.45
N PHE A 451 -9.71 -2.97 -17.41
CA PHE A 451 -10.52 -2.10 -18.26
C PHE A 451 -11.86 -1.76 -17.60
N ARG A 452 -12.54 -2.77 -17.03
CA ARG A 452 -13.90 -2.66 -16.50
C ARG A 452 -14.02 -1.95 -15.17
N SER A 453 -12.99 -1.97 -14.32
CA SER A 453 -13.03 -1.36 -12.99
C SER A 453 -12.24 -0.06 -12.93
N THR A 454 -12.93 1.03 -12.59
CA THR A 454 -12.36 2.36 -12.35
C THR A 454 -11.22 2.34 -11.33
N ALA A 455 -11.33 1.52 -10.29
CA ALA A 455 -10.29 1.36 -9.26
C ALA A 455 -8.97 0.77 -9.80
N LEU A 456 -9.02 0.01 -10.90
CA LEU A 456 -7.85 -0.71 -11.45
C LEU A 456 -7.24 -0.03 -12.68
N ARG A 457 -7.99 0.86 -13.36
CA ARG A 457 -7.55 1.53 -14.61
C ARG A 457 -6.23 2.29 -14.50
N GLN A 458 -5.84 2.71 -13.30
CA GLN A 458 -4.62 3.48 -13.05
C GLN A 458 -3.47 2.66 -12.44
N ILE A 459 -3.67 1.37 -12.18
CA ILE A 459 -2.66 0.52 -11.53
C ILE A 459 -1.79 -0.15 -12.59
N SER A 460 -0.58 0.37 -12.79
CA SER A 460 0.37 -0.12 -13.79
C SER A 460 0.67 -1.61 -13.68
N GLU A 461 0.76 -2.11 -12.46
CA GLU A 461 1.12 -3.48 -12.10
C GLU A 461 0.07 -4.48 -12.59
N VAL A 462 -1.20 -4.06 -12.65
CA VAL A 462 -2.32 -4.87 -13.16
C VAL A 462 -2.40 -4.78 -14.69
N ARG A 463 -1.98 -3.66 -15.27
CA ARG A 463 -2.14 -3.33 -16.69
C ARG A 463 -1.01 -3.78 -17.61
N THR A 464 0.09 -4.26 -17.05
CA THR A 464 1.24 -4.69 -17.87
C THR A 464 1.77 -6.03 -17.35
N PRO A 465 2.07 -6.99 -18.23
CA PRO A 465 2.71 -8.23 -17.82
C PRO A 465 4.14 -7.94 -17.38
N HIS A 466 4.33 -7.67 -16.09
CA HIS A 466 5.63 -7.48 -15.49
C HIS A 466 6.23 -8.80 -15.06
N VAL A 467 7.56 -8.86 -15.11
CA VAL A 467 8.33 -9.87 -14.38
C VAL A 467 8.40 -9.40 -12.93
N TRP A 468 8.09 -10.30 -12.00
CA TRP A 468 8.16 -10.06 -10.57
C TRP A 468 9.54 -10.48 -10.05
N HIS A 469 9.98 -9.94 -8.92
CA HIS A 469 11.28 -10.35 -8.35
C HIS A 469 11.24 -11.80 -7.87
N ALA A 470 10.15 -12.20 -7.23
CA ALA A 470 9.95 -13.57 -6.76
C ALA A 470 8.49 -14.01 -6.95
N GLY A 471 8.25 -15.32 -6.98
CA GLY A 471 6.92 -15.93 -7.16
C GLY A 471 6.85 -17.39 -6.71
N ILE A 472 5.66 -17.98 -6.81
CA ILE A 472 5.38 -19.37 -6.44
C ILE A 472 4.67 -20.05 -7.61
N GLU A 473 5.23 -21.16 -8.09
CA GLU A 473 4.71 -21.92 -9.22
C GLU A 473 4.65 -23.41 -8.89
N PHE A 474 3.45 -23.99 -8.95
CA PHE A 474 3.26 -25.44 -8.92
C PHE A 474 3.40 -26.03 -10.33
N GLY A 475 3.93 -27.25 -10.42
CA GLY A 475 4.12 -27.96 -11.69
C GLY A 475 5.50 -27.76 -12.32
N ASP A 476 5.76 -28.41 -13.45
CA ASP A 476 7.12 -28.57 -14.02
C ASP A 476 7.54 -27.48 -15.01
N ARG A 477 6.61 -26.64 -15.48
CA ARG A 477 6.91 -25.61 -16.49
C ARG A 477 7.00 -24.24 -15.85
N SER A 478 8.00 -23.46 -16.25
CA SER A 478 8.10 -22.06 -15.84
C SER A 478 7.12 -21.19 -16.63
N SER A 479 6.58 -20.17 -15.98
CA SER A 479 5.81 -19.12 -16.65
C SER A 479 6.66 -17.95 -17.16
N GLY A 480 7.92 -17.86 -16.72
CA GLY A 480 8.79 -16.70 -16.97
C GLY A 480 8.34 -15.40 -16.29
N ARG A 481 7.35 -15.45 -15.39
CA ARG A 481 6.75 -14.26 -14.74
C ARG A 481 7.44 -13.82 -13.46
N ALA A 482 8.38 -14.59 -12.94
CA ALA A 482 9.20 -14.19 -11.81
C ALA A 482 10.67 -14.44 -12.13
N ALA A 483 11.55 -13.57 -11.64
CA ALA A 483 12.99 -13.76 -11.72
C ALA A 483 13.44 -14.95 -10.86
N ILE A 484 12.80 -15.13 -9.71
CA ILE A 484 12.90 -16.33 -8.87
C ILE A 484 11.52 -16.95 -8.67
N ALA A 485 11.32 -18.23 -8.95
CA ALA A 485 10.09 -18.92 -8.58
C ALA A 485 10.38 -20.11 -7.67
N LEU A 486 9.71 -20.16 -6.53
CA LEU A 486 9.64 -21.35 -5.69
C LEU A 486 8.70 -22.36 -6.34
N VAL A 487 9.19 -23.59 -6.50
CA VAL A 487 8.43 -24.75 -6.95
C VAL A 487 8.33 -25.73 -5.79
N PRO A 488 7.28 -25.63 -4.96
CA PRO A 488 7.11 -26.52 -3.83
C PRO A 488 6.59 -27.90 -4.28
N SER A 489 6.98 -28.95 -3.55
CA SER A 489 6.44 -30.30 -3.74
C SER A 489 6.58 -31.15 -2.48
N ASP A 490 5.89 -32.28 -2.41
CA ASP A 490 5.91 -33.17 -1.23
C ASP A 490 7.27 -33.86 -1.02
N THR A 491 8.10 -33.97 -2.06
CA THR A 491 9.43 -34.61 -2.00
C THR A 491 10.58 -33.62 -1.87
N GLY A 492 10.29 -32.32 -1.85
CA GLY A 492 11.28 -31.24 -1.77
C GLY A 492 10.91 -30.04 -2.65
N CYS A 493 11.62 -28.94 -2.54
CA CYS A 493 11.38 -27.76 -3.38
C CYS A 493 12.53 -27.49 -4.37
N ARG A 494 12.20 -26.75 -5.43
CA ARG A 494 13.16 -26.24 -6.42
C ARG A 494 13.02 -24.73 -6.51
N LEU A 495 14.11 -24.05 -6.85
CA LEU A 495 14.08 -22.64 -7.27
C LEU A 495 14.35 -22.54 -8.77
N ARG A 496 13.50 -21.80 -9.47
CA ARG A 496 13.71 -21.41 -10.86
C ARG A 496 14.28 -20.00 -10.91
N PHE A 497 15.32 -19.81 -11.71
CA PHE A 497 15.97 -18.52 -11.90
C PHE A 497 15.94 -18.15 -13.38
N ARG A 498 15.59 -16.90 -13.66
CA ARG A 498 15.77 -16.30 -14.98
C ARG A 498 17.23 -15.93 -15.20
N SER A 499 17.90 -16.59 -16.14
CA SER A 499 19.34 -16.39 -16.38
C SER A 499 19.68 -15.04 -17.00
N ASP A 500 18.70 -14.34 -17.58
CA ASP A 500 18.81 -12.97 -18.08
C ASP A 500 18.69 -11.91 -16.96
N VAL A 501 18.34 -12.32 -15.73
CA VAL A 501 18.19 -11.43 -14.57
C VAL A 501 19.15 -11.77 -13.44
N ILE A 502 19.36 -13.06 -13.17
CA ILE A 502 20.13 -13.55 -12.02
C ILE A 502 21.29 -14.40 -12.52
N SER A 503 22.51 -14.07 -12.09
CA SER A 503 23.70 -14.85 -12.47
C SER A 503 23.70 -16.22 -11.79
N GLY A 504 24.41 -17.20 -12.37
CA GLY A 504 24.53 -18.53 -11.77
C GLY A 504 25.16 -18.53 -10.37
N GLU A 505 26.10 -17.61 -10.12
CA GLU A 505 26.72 -17.42 -8.80
C GLU A 505 25.71 -16.90 -7.78
N GLN A 506 24.95 -15.86 -8.14
CA GLN A 506 23.88 -15.32 -7.27
C GLN A 506 22.79 -16.36 -6.99
N ALA A 507 22.41 -17.14 -8.00
CA ALA A 507 21.43 -18.21 -7.84
C ALA A 507 21.91 -19.27 -6.84
N ALA A 508 23.19 -19.66 -6.91
CA ALA A 508 23.80 -20.61 -5.98
C ALA A 508 23.83 -20.08 -4.54
N GLU A 509 24.19 -18.81 -4.34
CA GLU A 509 24.15 -18.16 -3.02
C GLU A 509 22.73 -18.13 -2.45
N ILE A 510 21.74 -17.72 -3.24
CA ILE A 510 20.32 -17.68 -2.82
C ILE A 510 19.82 -19.07 -2.45
N VAL A 511 20.15 -20.10 -3.23
CA VAL A 511 19.78 -21.49 -2.92
C VAL A 511 20.40 -21.90 -1.59
N ALA A 512 21.70 -21.62 -1.36
CA ALA A 512 22.38 -22.02 -0.13
C ALA A 512 21.79 -21.30 1.11
N GLN A 513 21.52 -20.00 1.02
CA GLN A 513 20.84 -19.25 2.09
C GLN A 513 19.43 -19.78 2.36
N PHE A 514 18.69 -20.12 1.31
CA PHE A 514 17.34 -20.65 1.44
C PHE A 514 17.34 -22.06 2.05
N GLN A 515 18.35 -22.90 1.76
CA GLN A 515 18.54 -24.19 2.41
C GLN A 515 18.78 -24.04 3.92
N GLU A 516 19.61 -23.08 4.34
CA GLU A 516 19.83 -22.77 5.76
C GLU A 516 18.52 -22.34 6.45
N MET A 517 17.72 -21.48 5.78
CA MET A 517 16.42 -21.06 6.28
C MET A 517 15.46 -22.25 6.46
N LEU A 518 15.37 -23.15 5.48
CA LEU A 518 14.53 -24.35 5.57
C LEU A 518 14.99 -25.27 6.70
N GLY A 519 16.29 -25.49 6.84
CA GLY A 519 16.86 -26.28 7.93
C GLY A 519 16.51 -25.70 9.30
N ALA A 520 16.77 -24.41 9.51
CA ALA A 520 16.47 -23.71 10.76
C ALA A 520 14.96 -23.73 11.08
N ALA A 521 14.11 -23.47 10.09
CA ALA A 521 12.66 -23.49 10.23
C ALA A 521 12.12 -24.88 10.58
N SER A 522 12.72 -25.95 10.04
CA SER A 522 12.33 -27.33 10.34
C SER A 522 12.77 -27.77 11.73
N SER A 523 13.98 -27.39 12.16
CA SER A 523 14.52 -27.81 13.45
C SER A 523 13.96 -27.01 14.63
N SER A 524 13.42 -25.81 14.39
CA SER A 524 12.92 -24.92 15.45
C SER A 524 11.65 -24.18 15.04
N PRO A 525 10.53 -24.89 14.80
CA PRO A 525 9.29 -24.27 14.31
C PRO A 525 8.66 -23.25 15.28
N ALA A 526 8.96 -23.37 16.58
CA ALA A 526 8.51 -22.44 17.61
C ALA A 526 9.39 -21.18 17.73
N ALA A 527 10.57 -21.15 17.08
CA ALA A 527 11.47 -20.00 17.14
C ALA A 527 10.89 -18.80 16.41
N VAL A 528 11.26 -17.60 16.89
CA VAL A 528 10.90 -16.32 16.28
C VAL A 528 11.54 -16.21 14.89
N GLY A 529 10.78 -15.80 13.87
CA GLY A 529 11.22 -15.77 12.48
C GLY A 529 12.50 -14.96 12.23
N THR A 530 12.69 -13.84 12.94
CA THR A 530 13.92 -13.02 12.86
C THR A 530 15.17 -13.73 13.41
N THR A 531 15.00 -14.75 14.26
CA THR A 531 16.11 -15.47 14.92
C THR A 531 16.59 -16.69 14.13
N LEU A 532 15.80 -17.17 13.15
CA LEU A 532 16.19 -18.30 12.32
C LEU A 532 17.46 -17.96 11.52
N ASN A 533 18.40 -18.89 11.41
CA ASN A 533 19.59 -18.66 10.59
C ASN A 533 19.22 -18.66 9.11
N MET A 534 19.81 -17.75 8.34
CA MET A 534 19.71 -17.74 6.87
C MET A 534 21.06 -17.56 6.17
N LEU A 535 22.11 -17.32 6.95
CA LEU A 535 23.46 -17.16 6.42
C LEU A 535 24.13 -18.52 6.40
N THR A 536 24.77 -18.85 5.30
CA THR A 536 25.68 -20.00 5.26
C THR A 536 26.83 -19.80 6.25
N GLY A 537 27.51 -20.88 6.62
CA GLY A 537 28.70 -20.80 7.47
C GLY A 537 29.79 -19.89 6.88
N ALA A 538 29.94 -19.89 5.55
CA ALA A 538 30.90 -19.02 4.85
C ALA A 538 30.50 -17.54 4.91
N GLU A 539 29.22 -17.21 4.71
CA GLU A 539 28.74 -15.82 4.81
C GLU A 539 28.79 -15.30 6.24
N ARG A 540 28.43 -16.15 7.22
CA ARG A 540 28.54 -15.80 8.63
C ARG A 540 29.98 -15.50 8.99
N ARG A 541 30.94 -16.32 8.54
CA ARG A 541 32.36 -16.05 8.71
C ARG A 541 32.76 -14.74 8.03
N ARG A 542 32.33 -14.52 6.79
CA ARG A 542 32.64 -13.30 6.06
C ARG A 542 32.21 -12.04 6.82
N VAL A 543 31.00 -12.05 7.39
CA VAL A 543 30.45 -10.91 8.14
C VAL A 543 31.10 -10.73 9.50
N LEU A 544 31.42 -11.82 10.22
CA LEU A 544 31.91 -11.76 11.59
C LEU A 544 33.44 -11.71 11.71
N GLU A 545 34.16 -12.23 10.71
CA GLU A 545 35.61 -12.39 10.72
C GLU A 545 36.23 -11.60 9.56
N ASP A 546 35.85 -11.88 8.30
CA ASP A 546 36.57 -11.31 7.14
C ASP A 546 36.37 -9.78 6.98
N PHE A 547 35.21 -9.25 7.40
CA PHE A 547 34.93 -7.80 7.40
C PHE A 547 35.53 -7.08 8.61
N CYS A 548 35.83 -7.81 9.68
CA CYS A 548 36.52 -7.28 10.85
C CYS A 548 38.00 -7.25 10.48
N GLY A 549 38.51 -6.09 10.06
CA GLY A 549 39.93 -5.91 9.73
C GLY A 549 40.87 -6.20 10.92
N GLU A 550 42.11 -5.72 10.85
CA GLU A 550 43.08 -5.94 11.92
C GLU A 550 42.60 -5.34 13.26
N SER A 551 42.45 -6.19 14.27
CA SER A 551 42.30 -5.73 15.66
C SER A 551 43.66 -5.26 16.16
N ARG A 552 43.74 -4.03 16.66
CA ARG A 552 44.94 -3.47 17.29
C ARG A 552 44.68 -3.24 18.77
N ASP A 553 45.60 -3.72 19.61
CA ASP A 553 45.59 -3.38 21.02
C ASP A 553 46.04 -1.93 21.20
N TYR A 554 45.42 -1.25 22.16
CA TYR A 554 45.80 0.08 22.61
C TYR A 554 45.87 0.08 24.15
N GLU A 555 46.52 1.10 24.70
CA GLU A 555 46.68 1.21 26.16
C GLU A 555 45.30 1.35 26.85
N ARG A 556 45.00 0.41 27.75
CA ARG A 556 43.79 0.38 28.58
C ARG A 556 44.11 0.79 30.01
N GLY A 557 43.09 1.17 30.77
CA GLY A 557 43.20 1.65 32.14
C GLY A 557 43.71 3.10 32.24
N VAL A 558 43.70 3.84 31.14
CA VAL A 558 44.12 5.25 31.09
C VAL A 558 42.95 6.17 30.80
N THR A 559 43.07 7.41 31.28
CA THR A 559 42.08 8.47 31.12
C THR A 559 42.62 9.60 30.24
N LEU A 560 41.71 10.40 29.68
CA LEU A 560 42.10 11.56 28.86
C LEU A 560 43.03 12.54 29.62
N PRO A 561 42.79 12.88 30.90
CA PRO A 561 43.70 13.72 31.69
C PRO A 561 45.13 13.18 31.74
N GLU A 562 45.31 11.86 31.86
CA GLU A 562 46.64 11.25 31.91
C GLU A 562 47.36 11.34 30.57
N LEU A 563 46.66 11.10 29.45
CA LEU A 563 47.22 11.25 28.11
C LEU A 563 47.59 12.72 27.83
N ILE A 564 46.75 13.67 28.23
CA ILE A 564 47.03 15.11 28.13
C ILE A 564 48.26 15.47 28.97
N ALA A 565 48.34 14.99 30.21
CA ALA A 565 49.48 15.27 31.10
C ALA A 565 50.80 14.74 30.52
N ARG A 566 50.79 13.56 29.89
CA ARG A 566 51.96 13.00 29.17
C ARG A 566 52.38 13.91 28.02
N GLN A 567 51.42 14.40 27.22
CA GLN A 567 51.72 15.31 26.12
C GLN A 567 52.28 16.66 26.60
N VAL A 568 51.71 17.22 27.68
CA VAL A 568 52.20 18.46 28.30
C VAL A 568 53.63 18.28 28.81
N ALA A 569 53.94 17.16 29.47
CA ALA A 569 55.28 16.87 29.95
C ALA A 569 56.29 16.69 28.80
N ALA A 570 55.86 16.10 27.68
CA ALA A 570 56.71 15.87 26.53
C ALA A 570 57.03 17.16 25.74
N ARG A 571 56.07 18.10 25.66
CA ARG A 571 56.15 19.30 24.79
C ARG A 571 55.59 20.56 25.47
N PRO A 572 56.13 20.98 26.63
CA PRO A 572 55.51 22.02 27.45
C PRO A 572 55.43 23.40 26.76
N ASN A 573 56.44 23.73 25.94
CA ASN A 573 56.57 25.05 25.30
C ASN A 573 55.98 25.12 23.89
N ASP A 574 55.51 24.00 23.33
CA ASP A 574 54.92 23.98 21.98
C ASP A 574 53.50 24.58 22.04
N GLY A 575 53.08 25.23 20.96
CA GLY A 575 51.74 25.85 20.88
C GLY A 575 50.63 24.79 20.87
N ALA A 576 49.71 24.88 21.83
CA ALA A 576 48.57 23.96 21.97
C ALA A 576 47.30 24.50 21.32
N VAL A 577 46.96 25.78 21.56
CA VAL A 577 45.75 26.41 21.03
C VAL A 577 46.06 27.80 20.51
N VAL A 578 45.53 28.13 19.33
CA VAL A 578 45.62 29.46 18.73
C VAL A 578 44.21 29.99 18.49
N PHE A 579 43.90 31.17 19.02
CA PHE A 579 42.63 31.85 18.80
C PHE A 579 42.87 33.35 18.62
N GLU A 580 42.38 33.93 17.51
CA GLU A 580 42.48 35.37 17.20
C GLU A 580 43.87 36.00 17.43
N GLY A 581 44.94 35.28 17.03
CA GLY A 581 46.32 35.76 17.16
C GLY A 581 46.95 35.54 18.54
N ARG A 582 46.19 35.07 19.55
CA ARG A 582 46.72 34.58 20.82
C ARG A 582 47.07 33.10 20.70
N THR A 583 48.34 32.76 20.93
CA THR A 583 48.82 31.37 21.03
C THR A 583 49.10 31.05 22.49
N VAL A 584 48.57 29.94 23.00
CA VAL A 584 48.94 29.38 24.30
C VAL A 584 49.70 28.07 24.13
N SER A 585 50.76 27.90 24.90
CA SER A 585 51.54 26.67 24.97
C SER A 585 50.78 25.55 25.71
N TYR A 586 51.23 24.30 25.57
CA TYR A 586 50.70 23.18 26.33
C TYR A 586 50.79 23.42 27.85
N ALA A 587 51.91 23.97 28.36
CA ALA A 587 52.06 24.27 29.78
C ALA A 587 51.10 25.37 30.27
N GLU A 588 50.84 26.40 29.46
CA GLU A 588 49.89 27.47 29.82
C GLU A 588 48.44 26.97 29.80
N LEU A 589 48.08 26.15 28.81
CA LEU A 589 46.76 25.50 28.73
C LEU A 589 46.56 24.54 29.92
N ASP A 590 47.60 23.78 30.27
CA ASP A 590 47.59 22.87 31.41
C ASP A 590 47.37 23.62 32.73
N ALA A 591 48.12 24.70 32.96
CA ALA A 591 47.98 25.53 34.16
C ALA A 591 46.57 26.14 34.29
N LEU A 592 45.99 26.63 33.19
CA LEU A 592 44.64 27.19 33.19
C LEU A 592 43.57 26.11 33.45
N SER A 593 43.66 24.98 32.75
CA SER A 593 42.73 23.86 32.94
C SER A 593 42.84 23.24 34.34
N ASN A 594 44.03 23.23 34.96
CA ASN A 594 44.22 22.78 36.34
C ASN A 594 43.51 23.69 37.33
N ARG A 595 43.62 25.02 37.18
CA ARG A 595 42.88 25.98 38.02
C ARG A 595 41.37 25.78 37.93
N ILE A 596 40.87 25.58 36.70
CA ILE A 596 39.45 25.27 36.46
C ILE A 596 39.07 23.95 37.14
N ALA A 597 39.91 22.92 37.02
CA ALA A 597 39.65 21.61 37.61
C ALA A 597 39.57 21.65 39.15
N HIS A 598 40.48 22.36 39.82
CA HIS A 598 40.43 22.55 41.28
C HIS A 598 39.18 23.31 41.70
N ARG A 599 38.85 24.42 41.00
CA ARG A 599 37.64 25.19 41.28
C ARG A 599 36.35 24.35 41.13
N LEU A 600 36.31 23.48 40.12
CA LEU A 600 35.20 22.54 39.89
C LEU A 600 35.12 21.49 40.99
N ARG A 601 36.25 20.97 41.48
CA ARG A 601 36.28 20.05 42.63
C ARG A 601 35.78 20.72 43.91
N ASP A 602 36.19 21.97 44.16
CA ASP A 602 35.67 22.77 45.28
C ASP A 602 34.15 22.98 45.20
N ALA A 603 33.60 22.99 43.97
CA ALA A 603 32.16 23.07 43.71
C ALA A 603 31.44 21.71 43.76
N GLY A 604 32.15 20.61 44.04
CA GLY A 604 31.58 19.28 44.23
C GLY A 604 31.65 18.34 43.02
N VAL A 605 32.39 18.69 41.96
CA VAL A 605 32.58 17.79 40.81
C VAL A 605 33.41 16.57 41.20
N LYS A 606 32.93 15.39 40.79
CA LYS A 606 33.51 14.06 41.01
C LYS A 606 33.13 13.15 39.83
N PRO A 607 33.69 11.92 39.74
CA PRO A 607 33.29 10.94 38.72
C PRO A 607 31.77 10.78 38.61
N GLY A 608 31.28 10.81 37.38
CA GLY A 608 29.85 10.72 37.04
C GLY A 608 29.07 12.04 37.09
N VAL A 609 29.65 13.14 37.59
CA VAL A 609 29.00 14.46 37.57
C VAL A 609 29.11 15.10 36.19
N LEU A 610 27.97 15.50 35.63
CA LEU A 610 27.89 16.26 34.39
C LEU A 610 27.99 17.77 34.66
N VAL A 611 28.86 18.46 33.91
CA VAL A 611 29.09 19.90 34.03
C VAL A 611 28.71 20.58 32.72
N GLY A 612 27.75 21.50 32.76
CA GLY A 612 27.41 22.32 31.60
C GLY A 612 28.53 23.29 31.26
N VAL A 613 28.97 23.34 30.01
CA VAL A 613 29.98 24.31 29.53
C VAL A 613 29.34 25.21 28.49
N CYS A 614 29.04 26.45 28.88
CA CYS A 614 28.42 27.46 28.03
C CYS A 614 29.42 28.60 27.77
N LEU A 615 30.15 28.50 26.67
CA LEU A 615 31.21 29.44 26.30
C LEU A 615 31.28 29.57 24.78
N GLU A 616 31.58 30.78 24.31
CA GLU A 616 31.98 31.00 22.93
C GLU A 616 33.39 30.45 22.65
N ARG A 617 33.71 30.28 21.36
CA ARG A 617 35.05 29.83 20.93
C ARG A 617 36.13 30.73 21.50
N SER A 618 37.07 30.12 22.21
CA SER A 618 38.15 30.81 22.90
C SER A 618 39.19 29.80 23.38
N VAL A 619 40.34 30.29 23.85
CA VAL A 619 41.31 29.44 24.57
C VAL A 619 40.67 28.86 25.83
N GLU A 620 39.87 29.68 26.51
CA GLU A 620 39.19 29.33 27.75
C GLU A 620 38.15 28.22 27.55
N LEU A 621 37.47 28.15 26.39
CA LEU A 621 36.59 27.02 26.05
C LEU A 621 37.38 25.70 26.11
N VAL A 622 38.51 25.61 25.40
CA VAL A 622 39.34 24.40 25.38
C VAL A 622 39.86 24.08 26.79
N ALA A 623 40.36 25.08 27.51
CA ALA A 623 40.82 24.91 28.88
C ALA A 623 39.71 24.42 29.82
N SER A 624 38.46 24.83 29.59
CA SER A 624 37.30 24.43 30.38
C SER A 624 36.89 22.99 30.12
N LEU A 625 36.87 22.55 28.86
CA LEU A 625 36.59 21.15 28.51
C LEU A 625 37.64 20.23 29.15
N VAL A 626 38.93 20.59 29.03
CA VAL A 626 40.04 19.84 29.65
C VAL A 626 39.94 19.90 31.19
N GLY A 627 39.59 21.06 31.75
CA GLY A 627 39.46 21.26 33.19
C GLY A 627 38.33 20.45 33.81
N VAL A 628 37.18 20.34 33.14
CA VAL A 628 36.07 19.47 33.56
C VAL A 628 36.53 18.02 33.60
N VAL A 629 37.16 17.54 32.53
CA VAL A 629 37.67 16.17 32.45
C VAL A 629 38.72 15.90 33.55
N LYS A 630 39.65 16.83 33.80
CA LYS A 630 40.64 16.73 34.89
C LYS A 630 40.02 16.77 36.29
N SER A 631 38.90 17.46 36.47
CA SER A 631 38.18 17.46 37.74
C SER A 631 37.59 16.09 38.08
N GLY A 632 37.44 15.21 37.08
CA GLY A 632 36.82 13.89 37.16
C GLY A 632 35.38 13.87 36.63
N GLY A 633 34.81 15.02 36.28
CA GLY A 633 33.47 15.12 35.69
C GLY A 633 33.47 14.97 34.17
N ALA A 634 32.26 14.94 33.61
CA ALA A 634 32.03 14.94 32.16
C ALA A 634 31.43 16.27 31.71
N TYR A 635 31.90 16.83 30.60
CA TYR A 635 31.32 18.08 30.10
C TYR A 635 30.06 17.82 29.26
N VAL A 636 29.11 18.76 29.35
CA VAL A 636 27.95 18.86 28.48
C VAL A 636 28.02 20.20 27.75
N PRO A 637 28.26 20.21 26.43
CA PRO A 637 28.40 21.43 25.67
C PRO A 637 27.04 22.14 25.52
N LEU A 638 26.94 23.35 26.08
CA LEU A 638 25.79 24.24 25.99
C LEU A 638 26.12 25.39 25.04
N ASP A 639 26.05 25.14 23.73
CA ASP A 639 26.46 26.11 22.70
C ASP A 639 25.65 27.42 22.79
N PRO A 640 26.29 28.58 23.07
CA PRO A 640 25.57 29.85 23.22
C PRO A 640 24.78 30.30 21.97
N SER A 641 25.09 29.74 20.79
CA SER A 641 24.34 30.03 19.56
C SER A 641 22.97 29.35 19.50
N TYR A 642 22.69 28.39 20.40
CA TYR A 642 21.41 27.71 20.46
C TYR A 642 20.34 28.56 21.15
N PRO A 643 19.04 28.37 20.81
CA PRO A 643 17.95 29.02 21.53
C PRO A 643 17.98 28.68 23.04
N ALA A 644 17.72 29.67 23.89
CA ALA A 644 17.73 29.52 25.35
C ALA A 644 16.85 28.35 25.85
N GLU A 645 15.67 28.17 25.26
CA GLU A 645 14.76 27.07 25.57
C GLU A 645 15.40 25.69 25.30
N ARG A 646 16.18 25.57 24.22
CA ARG A 646 16.91 24.33 23.90
C ARG A 646 17.98 24.05 24.94
N LEU A 647 18.72 25.08 25.36
CA LEU A 647 19.76 24.94 26.39
C LEU A 647 19.17 24.56 27.74
N ALA A 648 18.04 25.17 28.13
CA ALA A 648 17.32 24.82 29.35
C ALA A 648 16.83 23.37 29.35
N ASN A 649 16.26 22.90 28.23
CA ASN A 649 15.82 21.53 28.06
C ASN A 649 17.00 20.53 28.13
N MET A 650 18.13 20.85 27.50
CA MET A 650 19.35 20.02 27.57
C MET A 650 19.87 19.94 29.01
N ALA A 651 19.90 21.07 29.71
CA ALA A 651 20.33 21.11 31.11
C ALA A 651 19.38 20.34 32.05
N GLU A 652 18.09 20.28 31.72
CA GLU A 652 17.09 19.51 32.48
C GLU A 652 17.22 18.01 32.23
N ASP A 653 17.33 17.60 30.96
CA ASP A 653 17.50 16.18 30.58
C ASP A 653 18.80 15.59 31.13
N ALA A 654 19.88 16.37 31.13
CA ALA A 654 21.18 15.96 31.70
C ALA A 654 21.27 16.16 33.22
N GLU A 655 20.19 16.59 33.89
CA GLU A 655 20.16 16.84 35.34
C GLU A 655 21.35 17.70 35.83
N LEU A 656 21.72 18.71 35.03
CA LEU A 656 22.90 19.51 35.30
C LEU A 656 22.70 20.35 36.57
N THR A 657 23.65 20.21 37.50
CA THR A 657 23.68 20.96 38.77
C THR A 657 24.77 22.03 38.80
N ILE A 658 25.75 21.96 37.88
CA ILE A 658 26.87 22.89 37.80
C ILE A 658 27.02 23.36 36.36
N VAL A 659 27.21 24.66 36.18
CA VAL A 659 27.53 25.27 34.88
C VAL A 659 28.81 26.11 34.97
N LEU A 660 29.61 26.06 33.92
CA LEU A 660 30.81 26.85 33.71
C LEU A 660 30.57 27.81 32.54
N THR A 661 30.75 29.11 32.77
CA THR A 661 30.40 30.17 31.81
C THR A 661 31.13 31.49 32.09
N ARG A 662 30.80 32.59 31.40
CA ARG A 662 31.17 33.97 31.77
C ARG A 662 29.90 34.81 31.95
N GLU A 663 30.04 36.05 32.41
CA GLU A 663 28.87 36.88 32.74
C GLU A 663 27.94 37.11 31.55
N HIS A 664 28.50 37.35 30.37
CA HIS A 664 27.70 37.71 29.20
C HIS A 664 26.95 36.51 28.60
N GLU A 665 27.46 35.28 28.72
CA GLU A 665 26.74 34.07 28.30
C GLU A 665 25.75 33.56 29.36
N LEU A 666 25.87 33.96 30.64
CA LEU A 666 24.96 33.55 31.72
C LEU A 666 23.49 33.91 31.43
N GLY A 667 23.25 35.05 30.77
CA GLY A 667 21.91 35.45 30.34
C GLY A 667 21.31 34.57 29.22
N ILE A 668 22.16 33.91 28.41
CA ILE A 668 21.75 33.08 27.27
C ILE A 668 21.12 31.76 27.75
N ILE A 669 21.61 31.21 28.85
CA ILE A 669 21.05 30.00 29.47
C ILE A 669 19.84 30.29 30.39
N GLY A 670 19.26 31.49 30.30
CA GLY A 670 18.03 31.86 31.00
C GLY A 670 18.20 32.20 32.49
N GLY A 671 19.44 32.40 32.95
CA GLY A 671 19.78 32.46 34.37
C GLY A 671 19.84 31.07 35.00
N TRP A 672 20.92 30.78 35.73
CA TRP A 672 21.14 29.46 36.34
C TRP A 672 20.74 29.47 37.81
N ASP A 673 19.71 28.70 38.18
CA ASP A 673 19.21 28.56 39.55
C ASP A 673 19.37 27.13 40.13
N ARG A 674 19.95 26.22 39.34
CA ARG A 674 20.03 24.77 39.63
C ARG A 674 21.25 24.36 40.45
N GLY A 675 22.15 25.29 40.76
CA GLY A 675 23.33 25.05 41.60
C GLY A 675 24.49 26.00 41.29
N PRO A 676 25.74 25.60 41.59
CA PRO A 676 26.91 26.46 41.42
C PRO A 676 27.14 26.93 39.98
N ILE A 677 27.44 28.23 39.84
CA ILE A 677 27.92 28.84 38.60
C ILE A 677 29.42 29.08 38.76
N ILE A 678 30.23 28.51 37.86
CA ILE A 678 31.67 28.74 37.80
C ILE A 678 31.94 29.76 36.70
N ARG A 679 32.16 31.00 37.11
CA ARG A 679 32.51 32.09 36.19
C ARG A 679 34.01 32.15 35.96
N LEU A 680 34.41 32.31 34.70
CA LEU A 680 35.83 32.45 34.35
C LEU A 680 36.35 33.90 34.45
N ASP A 681 35.44 34.87 34.61
CA ASP A 681 35.69 36.31 34.49
C ASP A 681 35.43 37.10 35.79
N ASP A 682 35.27 36.41 36.92
CA ASP A 682 35.00 37.01 38.24
C ASP A 682 36.20 36.95 39.21
N GLY A 683 37.35 36.47 38.74
CA GLY A 683 38.54 36.25 39.57
C GLY A 683 38.48 34.99 40.45
N SER A 684 37.45 34.15 40.34
CA SER A 684 37.31 32.94 41.18
C SER A 684 38.36 31.86 40.91
N LEU A 685 39.12 31.99 39.82
CA LEU A 685 40.28 31.15 39.51
C LEU A 685 41.57 31.71 40.13
N ASP A 686 41.58 32.95 40.63
CA ASP A 686 42.76 33.57 41.20
C ASP A 686 43.13 32.85 42.51
N GLY A 687 44.38 32.39 42.59
CA GLY A 687 44.88 31.63 43.74
C GLY A 687 44.57 30.13 43.71
N GLN A 688 43.84 29.62 42.72
CA GLN A 688 43.70 28.18 42.52
C GLN A 688 45.03 27.54 42.11
N PRO A 689 45.35 26.30 42.54
CA PRO A 689 46.61 25.65 42.18
C PRO A 689 46.73 25.44 40.68
N THR A 690 47.96 25.59 40.15
CA THR A 690 48.27 25.29 38.76
C THR A 690 48.74 23.86 38.53
N THR A 691 48.90 23.08 39.61
CA THR A 691 49.33 21.68 39.57
C THR A 691 48.17 20.77 39.18
N THR A 692 48.46 19.71 38.42
CA THR A 692 47.47 18.71 38.04
C THR A 692 46.80 18.13 39.29
N PRO A 693 45.46 18.09 39.35
CA PRO A 693 44.76 17.52 40.48
C PRO A 693 44.87 15.99 40.47
N GLU A 694 44.85 15.35 41.65
CA GLU A 694 44.95 13.89 41.79
C GLU A 694 43.86 13.16 40.98
N PRO A 695 44.17 12.12 40.18
CA PRO A 695 43.16 11.42 39.37
C PRO A 695 42.01 10.86 40.20
N MET A 696 40.77 11.04 39.71
CA MET A 696 39.57 10.50 40.36
C MET A 696 38.73 9.58 39.46
N ALA A 697 38.70 9.87 38.15
CA ALA A 697 37.93 9.10 37.18
C ALA A 697 38.67 7.83 36.75
N GLN A 698 37.89 6.80 36.42
CA GLN A 698 38.30 5.56 35.77
C GLN A 698 38.04 5.65 34.25
N GLU A 699 38.64 4.76 33.47
CA GLU A 699 38.43 4.73 32.02
C GLU A 699 36.96 4.49 31.60
N SER A 700 36.16 3.86 32.47
CA SER A 700 34.74 3.60 32.26
C SER A 700 33.84 4.79 32.60
N ASP A 701 34.36 5.81 33.29
CA ASP A 701 33.57 6.97 33.65
C ASP A 701 33.31 7.87 32.43
N PRO A 702 32.18 8.58 32.38
CA PRO A 702 31.89 9.53 31.30
C PRO A 702 32.94 10.64 31.22
N ALA A 703 33.39 10.94 30.00
CA ALA A 703 34.24 12.10 29.69
C ALA A 703 33.43 13.29 29.16
N TYR A 704 32.34 13.01 28.45
CA TYR A 704 31.41 14.02 27.93
C TYR A 704 30.03 13.42 27.64
N ALA A 705 29.02 14.27 27.52
CA ALA A 705 27.71 13.90 26.97
C ALA A 705 27.24 14.90 25.91
N ILE A 706 26.95 14.42 24.70
CA ILE A 706 26.55 15.25 23.55
C ILE A 706 25.11 14.94 23.15
N PHE A 707 24.33 15.98 22.86
CA PHE A 707 22.91 15.86 22.53
C PHE A 707 22.65 15.67 21.03
N THR A 708 21.75 14.75 20.70
CA THR A 708 21.33 14.49 19.32
C THR A 708 20.38 15.57 18.78
N SER A 709 20.21 15.66 17.45
CA SER A 709 19.43 16.72 16.78
C SER A 709 17.90 16.67 17.00
N GLY A 710 17.37 15.62 17.63
CA GLY A 710 15.96 15.54 18.03
C GLY A 710 14.95 15.30 16.89
N SER A 711 15.35 14.76 15.74
CA SER A 711 14.44 14.54 14.60
C SER A 711 13.30 13.54 14.87
N THR A 712 13.39 12.74 15.94
CA THR A 712 12.39 11.73 16.34
C THR A 712 11.75 12.00 17.70
N GLY A 713 11.92 13.22 18.27
CA GLY A 713 11.38 13.59 19.58
C GLY A 713 12.35 14.44 20.39
N ARG A 714 12.30 14.35 21.72
CA ARG A 714 13.21 15.10 22.60
C ARG A 714 14.67 14.66 22.36
N PRO A 715 15.62 15.62 22.15
CA PRO A 715 17.05 15.33 22.15
C PRO A 715 17.47 14.51 23.36
N LYS A 716 18.38 13.56 23.16
CA LYS A 716 18.92 12.70 24.23
C LYS A 716 20.41 12.93 24.38
N GLY A 717 20.89 13.05 25.61
CA GLY A 717 22.33 13.11 25.93
C GLY A 717 23.02 11.76 25.75
N ALA A 718 23.93 11.65 24.79
CA ALA A 718 24.77 10.47 24.59
C ALA A 718 26.05 10.61 25.44
N ALA A 719 26.06 10.01 26.63
CA ALA A 719 27.23 9.95 27.50
C ALA A 719 28.28 8.97 26.96
N ASN A 720 29.51 9.43 26.81
CA ASN A 720 30.63 8.64 26.28
C ASN A 720 31.74 8.55 27.32
N ALA A 721 32.19 7.33 27.61
CA ALA A 721 33.28 7.06 28.54
C ALA A 721 34.65 7.43 27.96
N HIS A 722 35.64 7.61 28.83
CA HIS A 722 37.03 7.83 28.42
C HIS A 722 37.55 6.75 27.46
N THR A 723 37.26 5.47 27.72
CA THR A 723 37.64 4.35 26.84
C THR A 723 37.24 4.55 25.37
N GLY A 724 35.99 4.96 25.12
CA GLY A 724 35.46 5.12 23.77
C GLY A 724 36.20 6.20 22.97
N ILE A 725 36.45 7.34 23.60
CA ILE A 725 37.15 8.46 22.95
C ILE A 725 38.65 8.20 22.81
N ILE A 726 39.29 7.56 23.80
CA ILE A 726 40.71 7.20 23.71
C ILE A 726 40.94 6.21 22.57
N ASN A 727 40.10 5.17 22.45
CA ASN A 727 40.16 4.23 21.34
C ASN A 727 40.09 4.96 19.98
N ARG A 728 39.14 5.90 19.85
CA ARG A 728 38.97 6.69 18.63
C ARG A 728 40.17 7.59 18.34
N ILE A 729 40.67 8.33 19.34
CA ILE A 729 41.80 9.26 19.16
C ILE A 729 43.07 8.51 18.78
N LEU A 730 43.39 7.41 19.47
CA LEU A 730 44.58 6.61 19.18
C LEU A 730 44.51 6.02 17.76
N TRP A 731 43.35 5.47 17.37
CA TRP A 731 43.13 5.00 16.00
C TRP A 731 43.31 6.13 14.97
N MET A 732 42.74 7.32 15.22
CA MET A 732 42.86 8.45 14.29
C MET A 732 44.30 8.98 14.18
N GLN A 733 45.02 9.08 15.30
CA GLN A 733 46.43 9.49 15.29
C GLN A 733 47.29 8.52 14.49
N GLU A 734 47.07 7.22 14.65
CA GLU A 734 47.77 6.18 13.90
C GLU A 734 47.38 6.19 12.41
N TYR A 735 46.09 6.29 12.10
CA TYR A 735 45.59 6.23 10.73
C TYR A 735 45.95 7.46 9.91
N TYR A 736 45.83 8.66 10.48
CA TYR A 736 46.17 9.93 9.82
C TYR A 736 47.64 10.32 9.97
N GLN A 737 48.43 9.58 10.77
CA GLN A 737 49.86 9.82 10.99
C GLN A 737 50.16 11.24 11.47
N LEU A 738 49.38 11.76 12.43
CA LEU A 738 49.59 13.10 12.96
C LEU A 738 50.97 13.23 13.62
N ALA A 739 51.73 14.24 13.21
CA ALA A 739 53.09 14.48 13.66
C ALA A 739 53.23 15.85 14.36
N PRO A 740 54.28 16.04 15.20
CA PRO A 740 54.61 17.35 15.73
C PRO A 740 54.78 18.38 14.60
N GLY A 741 54.02 19.48 14.67
CA GLY A 741 54.00 20.54 13.64
C GLY A 741 52.70 20.58 12.84
N ASP A 742 51.91 19.51 12.86
CA ASP A 742 50.56 19.52 12.31
C ASP A 742 49.64 20.45 13.11
N ARG A 743 48.61 20.98 12.43
CA ARG A 743 47.61 21.86 13.03
C ARG A 743 46.22 21.36 12.66
N VAL A 744 45.42 21.06 13.67
CA VAL A 744 44.02 20.72 13.51
C VAL A 744 43.18 21.97 13.70
N LEU A 745 42.26 22.22 12.78
CA LEU A 745 41.28 23.29 12.92
C LEU A 745 40.09 22.75 13.71
N GLN A 746 39.81 23.34 14.87
CA GLN A 746 38.53 23.17 15.57
C GLN A 746 37.44 23.82 14.72
N LYS A 747 36.86 23.06 13.78
CA LYS A 747 35.88 23.55 12.80
C LYS A 747 34.48 23.22 13.30
N THR A 748 34.30 22.01 13.80
CA THR A 748 32.99 21.47 14.17
C THR A 748 32.45 22.20 15.41
N PRO A 749 31.15 22.50 15.53
CA PRO A 749 30.59 22.97 16.79
C PRO A 749 30.97 22.02 17.94
N TYR A 750 31.40 22.56 19.08
CA TYR A 750 31.83 21.75 20.24
C TYR A 750 30.69 20.94 20.88
N SER A 751 29.47 21.21 20.43
CA SER A 751 28.23 20.48 20.71
C SER A 751 28.00 19.25 19.83
N PHE A 752 28.96 18.89 18.96
CA PHE A 752 28.89 17.73 18.07
C PHE A 752 30.11 16.81 18.23
N ASP A 753 29.93 15.50 18.13
CA ASP A 753 30.94 14.48 18.50
C ASP A 753 32.22 14.51 17.67
N VAL A 754 32.15 14.95 16.42
CA VAL A 754 33.33 15.15 15.56
C VAL A 754 34.30 16.15 16.17
N SER A 755 33.81 17.15 16.93
CA SER A 755 34.65 18.16 17.58
C SER A 755 35.52 17.62 18.71
N VAL A 756 35.18 16.48 19.31
CA VAL A 756 35.90 15.94 20.49
C VAL A 756 37.31 15.46 20.12
N TRP A 757 37.49 15.07 18.86
CA TRP A 757 38.80 14.69 18.32
C TRP A 757 39.64 15.91 17.91
N GLU A 758 38.98 17.02 17.53
CA GLU A 758 39.61 18.26 17.10
C GLU A 758 40.22 19.00 18.29
#